data_AF-A0A4R0Z868-F1
#
_entry.id   AF-A0A4R0Z868-F1
#
_cell.length_a   1.000
_cell.length_b   1.000
_cell.length_c   1.000
_cell.angle_alpha   90.00
_cell.angle_beta   90.00
_cell.angle_gamma   90.00
#
_symmetry.space_group_name_H-M   'P 1'
#
loop_
_entity.id
_entity.type
_entity.pdbx_description
1 polymer ?
#
loop_
_entity_poly.entity_id
_entity_poly.type
_entity_poly.pdbx_seq_one_letter_code
_entity_poly.pdbx_strand_id
1 'polypeptide(L)'
;MYKRLFSSLILFSFLLVASVSAEATTRLIKVDTPLLVSIEDSDSLVTLPKGTAVTVLDRSDTYAHVSAGEQTGYVPNEVLVEPVTKTVIAETDLLDEAGNAVEFLSYGATVSVYDLGDGAELLRVVGETPRFVQRVSLSDTAPPLLEETRYVKSKADLYASPRTGPVVGQLPLGQTIIVFGQTNGYFRIQSGEHYRYVPARALSSRPVKTTERYIAKDTSLYADATQTTRVGIVKRGQRISIYGQVGNRSRVFVNGQYRFVETSHTSTKKPAPLKTGQRYITKSTTLYSESFKPVGTLKRGALVTIYGTHGKYTRVFTGGQYRFVLTSMTSTKKPPLYDAMGKRYVKFNDVDVYQTTSTFSKKITHFNRGRLIETYGTSGHYTRVMIGTKYYFVPTAYLSLNKPLPKSKVGTVFYTQISETPYFSSDIAYTRPAGKLARGAKLVGLRSIDDDFWQVRLASGKKVYVLNPYIAKTKPKAVAKKAVSVKAHYHTVKQTPFYANPYDTKPIGYLDANRRIYPRSLHGDSYLIQDSWRPVYVKKQAIRVKQDPLLTSRGNTKTERMIAAAAKHLGTPYTWGSQSPLNGGFDCSGLIHYASNQAGKIGGRTNVSGYWHSNHFKNRRTNLSSGKRGDIIFFHGTYRNGPSHIGIMLDNETFIHAGGEMLQINSIHDPQWRPHFLGYKSL
;
A
#
# COMPACT_ATOMS: atom_id res chain seq x y z
N MET A 1 -2.88 37.88 40.06
CA MET A 1 -2.36 39.26 40.14
C MET A 1 -2.87 40.06 38.95
N TYR A 2 -3.56 41.18 39.24
CA TYR A 2 -3.76 42.40 38.45
C TYR A 2 -4.63 42.32 37.16
N LYS A 3 -5.84 42.93 37.17
CA LYS A 3 -6.20 44.36 36.87
C LYS A 3 -6.02 44.67 35.36
N ARG A 4 -6.91 45.33 34.61
CA ARG A 4 -7.96 46.33 34.91
C ARG A 4 -8.67 46.74 33.58
N LEU A 5 -9.80 47.45 33.75
CA LEU A 5 -10.46 48.45 32.87
C LEU A 5 -11.51 47.95 31.85
N PHE A 6 -12.65 48.61 31.62
CA PHE A 6 -13.52 49.55 32.37
C PHE A 6 -14.76 49.84 31.46
N SER A 7 -15.91 50.11 32.08
CA SER A 7 -17.09 50.89 31.61
C SER A 7 -17.78 50.58 30.27
N SER A 8 -19.09 50.36 30.32
CA SER A 8 -20.01 51.51 30.17
C SER A 8 -21.40 51.22 30.73
N LEU A 9 -21.80 52.18 31.56
CA LEU A 9 -23.06 52.40 32.23
C LEU A 9 -24.06 52.94 31.20
N ILE A 10 -25.22 52.30 31.01
CA ILE A 10 -26.44 53.03 30.61
C ILE A 10 -27.51 52.61 31.61
N LEU A 11 -27.62 53.47 32.61
CA LEU A 11 -28.73 53.58 33.54
C LEU A 11 -29.94 54.08 32.73
N PHE A 12 -30.87 53.20 32.37
CA PHE A 12 -32.22 53.64 32.01
C PHE A 12 -33.14 53.24 33.16
N SER A 13 -33.27 54.19 34.08
CA SER A 13 -34.37 54.27 35.02
C SER A 13 -35.66 54.35 34.20
N PHE A 14 -36.34 53.22 34.02
CA PHE A 14 -37.78 53.25 33.89
C PHE A 14 -38.30 53.04 35.31
N LEU A 15 -38.63 54.16 35.97
CA LEU A 15 -39.76 54.17 36.90
C LEU A 15 -40.90 53.50 36.13
N LEU A 16 -41.18 52.24 36.44
CA LEU A 16 -42.52 51.73 36.25
C LEU A 16 -43.33 52.52 37.28
N VAL A 17 -43.89 53.65 36.84
CA VAL A 17 -45.10 54.16 37.46
C VAL A 17 -46.05 52.98 37.35
N ALA A 18 -46.22 52.25 38.45
CA ALA A 18 -47.42 51.48 38.65
C ALA A 18 -48.53 52.53 38.66
N SER A 19 -49.05 52.85 37.47
CA SER A 19 -50.43 53.28 37.37
C SER A 19 -51.22 52.06 37.82
N VAL A 20 -51.42 51.99 39.14
CA VAL A 20 -52.64 51.45 39.71
C VAL A 20 -53.72 52.35 39.12
N SER A 21 -54.12 52.05 37.88
CA SER A 21 -55.45 52.35 37.41
C SER A 21 -56.32 51.59 38.39
N ALA A 22 -56.92 52.31 39.35
CA ALA A 22 -58.07 51.78 40.05
C ALA A 22 -59.04 51.36 38.94
N GLU A 23 -59.16 50.05 38.70
CA GLU A 23 -60.24 49.54 37.88
C GLU A 23 -61.50 50.11 38.51
N ALA A 24 -62.19 50.99 37.78
CA ALA A 24 -63.53 51.40 38.11
C ALA A 24 -64.28 50.10 38.45
N THR A 25 -64.78 49.97 39.68
CA THR A 25 -65.28 48.72 40.25
C THR A 25 -66.58 48.33 39.56
N THR A 26 -66.44 47.82 38.33
CA THR A 26 -67.55 47.37 37.52
C THR A 26 -68.13 46.13 38.20
N ARG A 27 -69.44 46.11 38.36
CA ARG A 27 -70.22 45.03 38.96
C ARG A 27 -71.35 44.68 38.02
N LEU A 28 -71.90 43.48 38.19
CA LEU A 28 -73.09 43.08 37.45
C LEU A 28 -74.30 43.00 38.35
N ILE A 29 -75.44 43.39 37.80
CA ILE A 29 -76.74 43.21 38.42
C ILE A 29 -77.14 41.73 38.37
N LYS A 30 -77.33 41.11 39.54
CA LYS A 30 -77.60 39.67 39.69
C LYS A 30 -79.03 39.27 39.30
N VAL A 31 -79.97 40.20 39.39
CA VAL A 31 -81.41 40.05 39.12
C VAL A 31 -81.96 41.40 38.69
N ASP A 32 -82.97 41.46 37.82
CA ASP A 32 -83.58 42.72 37.39
C ASP A 32 -83.86 43.64 38.60
N THR A 33 -83.18 44.78 38.65
CA THR A 33 -83.13 45.65 39.83
C THR A 33 -83.46 47.09 39.44
N PRO A 34 -84.42 47.76 40.11
CA PRO A 34 -84.67 49.17 39.90
C PRO A 34 -83.47 50.02 40.34
N LEU A 35 -83.03 50.94 39.49
CA LEU A 35 -82.05 51.99 39.81
C LEU A 35 -82.79 53.13 40.51
N LEU A 36 -82.59 53.27 41.83
CA LEU A 36 -83.32 54.25 42.64
C LEU A 36 -82.72 55.65 42.52
N VAL A 37 -83.57 56.68 42.58
CA VAL A 37 -83.14 58.10 42.59
C VAL A 37 -82.44 58.44 43.92
N SER A 38 -82.95 57.93 45.04
CA SER A 38 -82.39 58.09 46.38
C SER A 38 -82.55 56.80 47.19
N ILE A 39 -81.86 56.68 48.32
CA ILE A 39 -81.98 55.51 49.23
C ILE A 39 -83.26 55.60 50.09
N GLU A 40 -83.84 56.79 50.22
CA GLU A 40 -84.99 57.07 51.09
C GLU A 40 -86.33 57.00 50.33
N ASP A 41 -86.30 57.21 49.01
CA ASP A 41 -87.48 57.15 48.13
C ASP A 41 -87.52 55.87 47.28
N SER A 42 -88.73 55.40 46.99
CA SER A 42 -88.97 54.23 46.13
C SER A 42 -89.04 54.55 44.63
N ASP A 43 -88.77 55.81 44.25
CA ASP A 43 -88.79 56.25 42.85
C ASP A 43 -87.60 55.66 42.08
N SER A 44 -87.91 54.91 41.03
CA SER A 44 -86.92 54.25 40.16
C SER A 44 -86.75 55.01 38.84
N LEU A 45 -85.51 55.26 38.43
CA LEU A 45 -85.16 55.84 37.13
C LEU A 45 -85.41 54.84 35.99
N VAL A 46 -84.92 53.62 36.17
CA VAL A 46 -84.99 52.53 35.19
C VAL A 46 -84.84 51.20 35.93
N THR A 47 -85.40 50.11 35.40
CA THR A 47 -85.04 48.76 35.85
C THR A 47 -83.82 48.30 35.07
N LEU A 48 -82.72 48.04 35.77
CA LEU A 48 -81.52 47.44 35.21
C LEU A 48 -81.74 45.94 35.06
N PRO A 49 -81.69 45.38 33.84
CA PRO A 49 -81.78 43.93 33.65
C PRO A 49 -80.66 43.16 34.36
N LYS A 50 -80.92 41.89 34.67
CA LYS A 50 -79.89 40.94 35.10
C LYS A 50 -78.75 40.92 34.07
N GLY A 51 -77.52 41.02 34.56
CA GLY A 51 -76.30 41.05 33.74
C GLY A 51 -75.88 42.45 33.28
N THR A 52 -76.65 43.50 33.60
CA THR A 52 -76.23 44.88 33.33
C THR A 52 -74.96 45.23 34.09
N ALA A 53 -73.94 45.72 33.37
CA ALA A 53 -72.72 46.24 33.94
C ALA A 53 -72.94 47.63 34.52
N VAL A 54 -72.56 47.81 35.77
CA VAL A 54 -72.65 49.07 36.49
C VAL A 54 -71.31 49.42 37.12
N THR A 55 -70.94 50.69 37.09
CA THR A 55 -69.75 51.20 37.76
C THR A 55 -70.13 51.66 39.15
N VAL A 56 -69.57 51.05 40.20
CA VAL A 56 -69.81 51.50 41.58
C VAL A 56 -69.03 52.80 41.82
N LEU A 57 -69.74 53.88 42.11
CA LEU A 57 -69.22 55.22 42.41
C LEU A 57 -68.89 55.36 43.91
N ASP A 58 -69.81 54.92 44.77
CA ASP A 58 -69.62 54.82 46.21
C ASP A 58 -70.48 53.67 46.79
N ARG A 59 -70.22 53.28 48.04
CA ARG A 59 -70.89 52.14 48.69
C ARG A 59 -71.16 52.45 50.15
N SER A 60 -72.42 52.34 50.56
CA SER A 60 -72.83 52.31 51.98
C SER A 60 -72.96 50.86 52.47
N ASP A 61 -73.43 50.66 53.70
CA ASP A 61 -73.61 49.31 54.25
C ASP A 61 -74.68 48.50 53.50
N THR A 62 -75.72 49.16 52.97
CA THR A 62 -76.90 48.50 52.38
C THR A 62 -77.06 48.76 50.87
N TYR A 63 -76.58 49.89 50.35
CA TYR A 63 -76.72 50.27 48.94
C TYR A 63 -75.38 50.71 48.32
N ALA A 64 -75.27 50.53 47.01
CA ALA A 64 -74.21 51.09 46.19
C ALA A 64 -74.78 52.20 45.31
N HIS A 65 -74.09 53.34 45.27
CA HIS A 65 -74.30 54.34 44.24
C HIS A 65 -73.58 53.87 42.99
N VAL A 66 -74.32 53.69 41.90
CA VAL A 66 -73.81 53.09 40.67
C VAL A 66 -74.13 53.95 39.46
N SER A 67 -73.24 53.90 38.47
CA SER A 67 -73.46 54.43 37.13
C SER A 67 -73.75 53.29 36.15
N ALA A 68 -74.85 53.39 35.40
CA ALA A 68 -75.24 52.50 34.33
C ALA A 68 -75.42 53.33 33.03
N GLY A 69 -74.38 53.40 32.20
CA GLY A 69 -74.35 54.30 31.05
C GLY A 69 -74.30 55.77 31.49
N GLU A 70 -75.25 56.59 31.02
CA GLU A 70 -75.36 58.01 31.41
C GLU A 70 -76.16 58.24 32.71
N GLN A 71 -76.75 57.18 33.29
CA GLN A 71 -77.62 57.29 34.46
C GLN A 71 -76.89 56.87 35.74
N THR A 72 -77.02 57.67 36.80
CA THR A 72 -76.49 57.37 38.13
C THR A 72 -77.63 57.25 39.15
N GLY A 73 -77.59 56.23 40.00
CA GLY A 73 -78.58 56.00 41.04
C GLY A 73 -78.15 54.90 42.00
N TYR A 74 -79.05 54.46 42.87
CA TYR A 74 -78.73 53.51 43.95
C TYR A 74 -79.30 52.12 43.69
N VAL A 75 -78.52 51.07 43.98
CA VAL A 75 -78.96 49.67 43.98
C VAL A 75 -78.53 48.97 45.27
N PRO A 76 -79.28 47.98 45.80
CA PRO A 76 -78.86 47.23 46.98
C PRO A 76 -77.51 46.53 46.78
N ASN A 77 -76.66 46.50 47.81
CA ASN A 77 -75.34 45.86 47.73
C ASN A 77 -75.42 44.37 47.36
N GLU A 78 -76.48 43.69 47.80
CA GLU A 78 -76.72 42.26 47.58
C GLU A 78 -77.01 41.88 46.13
N VAL A 79 -77.41 42.85 45.29
CA VAL A 79 -77.66 42.61 43.87
C VAL A 79 -76.40 42.72 43.02
N LEU A 80 -75.27 43.14 43.59
CA LEU A 80 -74.00 43.28 42.89
C LEU A 80 -73.19 41.98 42.94
N VAL A 81 -72.79 41.48 41.78
CA VAL A 81 -71.87 40.33 41.68
C VAL A 81 -70.43 40.82 41.67
N GLU A 82 -69.64 40.31 42.62
CA GLU A 82 -68.20 40.53 42.68
C GLU A 82 -67.48 39.66 41.63
N PRO A 83 -66.49 40.21 40.91
CA PRO A 83 -65.70 39.42 39.98
C PRO A 83 -64.83 38.42 40.75
N VAL A 84 -64.75 37.19 40.24
CA VAL A 84 -63.82 36.17 40.71
C VAL A 84 -62.75 35.93 39.66
N THR A 85 -61.49 35.90 40.10
CA THR A 85 -60.38 35.51 39.22
C THR A 85 -60.36 33.98 39.11
N LYS A 86 -60.49 33.48 37.88
CA LYS A 86 -60.36 32.05 37.55
C LYS A 86 -59.18 31.84 36.62
N THR A 87 -58.66 30.63 36.61
CA THR A 87 -57.58 30.18 35.75
C THR A 87 -58.10 29.26 34.66
N VAL A 88 -57.65 29.44 33.43
CA VAL A 88 -58.01 28.62 32.27
C VAL A 88 -57.38 27.23 32.38
N ILE A 89 -58.20 26.19 32.45
CA ILE A 89 -57.80 24.77 32.51
C ILE A 89 -58.13 23.97 31.25
N ALA A 90 -58.95 24.52 30.37
CA ALA A 90 -59.12 24.03 29.01
C ALA A 90 -59.14 25.25 28.08
N GLU A 91 -58.33 25.24 27.01
CA GLU A 91 -58.31 26.41 26.14
C GLU A 91 -59.63 26.63 25.44
N THR A 92 -60.06 27.88 25.50
CA THR A 92 -61.36 28.32 25.06
C THR A 92 -61.22 29.70 24.44
N ASP A 93 -62.24 30.11 23.72
CA ASP A 93 -62.36 31.48 23.25
C ASP A 93 -63.33 32.24 24.18
N LEU A 94 -63.12 33.54 24.31
CA LEU A 94 -64.14 34.47 24.76
C LEU A 94 -65.08 34.73 23.60
N LEU A 95 -66.37 34.56 23.85
CA LEU A 95 -67.42 34.69 22.87
C LEU A 95 -68.12 36.04 23.01
N ASP A 96 -68.53 36.64 21.90
CA ASP A 96 -69.52 37.72 21.90
C ASP A 96 -70.94 37.19 22.13
N GLU A 97 -71.94 38.08 22.21
CA GLU A 97 -73.36 37.71 22.36
C GLU A 97 -73.89 36.82 21.22
N ALA A 98 -73.28 36.90 20.03
CA ALA A 98 -73.64 36.08 18.88
C ALA A 98 -72.92 34.71 18.86
N GLY A 99 -72.11 34.42 19.88
CA GLY A 99 -71.36 33.18 20.02
C GLY A 99 -70.08 33.13 19.16
N ASN A 100 -69.65 34.24 18.57
CA ASN A 100 -68.41 34.29 17.79
C ASN A 100 -67.20 34.48 18.70
N ALA A 101 -66.10 33.80 18.37
CA ALA A 101 -64.84 33.93 19.10
C ALA A 101 -64.19 35.32 18.89
N VAL A 102 -63.91 36.01 19.99
CA VAL A 102 -63.32 37.36 20.00
C VAL A 102 -61.87 37.34 20.49
N GLU A 103 -61.58 36.57 21.53
CA GLU A 103 -60.24 36.48 22.12
C GLU A 103 -59.94 35.04 22.54
N PHE A 104 -58.76 34.54 22.18
CA PHE A 104 -58.32 33.20 22.59
C PHE A 104 -57.71 33.23 23.99
N LEU A 105 -58.24 32.39 24.89
CA LEU A 105 -57.73 32.22 26.23
C LEU A 105 -56.81 30.99 26.32
N SER A 106 -55.51 31.25 26.54
CA SER A 106 -54.50 30.20 26.68
C SER A 106 -54.58 29.51 28.03
N TYR A 107 -54.20 28.22 28.08
CA TYR A 107 -54.09 27.47 29.33
C TYR A 107 -53.22 28.21 30.36
N GLY A 108 -53.67 28.24 31.62
CA GLY A 108 -52.97 28.92 32.71
C GLY A 108 -53.14 30.44 32.74
N ALA A 109 -53.79 31.06 31.74
CA ALA A 109 -54.15 32.47 31.81
C ALA A 109 -55.20 32.70 32.91
N THR A 110 -55.09 33.81 33.62
CA THR A 110 -56.09 34.25 34.59
C THR A 110 -57.10 35.16 33.91
N VAL A 111 -58.37 34.99 34.25
CA VAL A 111 -59.48 35.81 33.77
C VAL A 111 -60.38 36.19 34.93
N SER A 112 -60.73 37.46 35.04
CA SER A 112 -61.76 37.95 35.96
C SER A 112 -63.13 37.72 35.34
N VAL A 113 -63.99 36.95 36.02
CA VAL A 113 -65.32 36.56 35.54
C VAL A 113 -66.37 36.76 36.63
N TYR A 114 -67.61 36.97 36.24
CA TYR A 114 -68.76 37.11 37.13
C TYR A 114 -69.65 35.87 37.03
N ASP A 115 -70.04 35.31 38.18
CA ASP A 115 -70.95 34.17 38.27
C ASP A 115 -72.38 34.65 38.60
N LEU A 116 -73.27 34.58 37.62
CA LEU A 116 -74.68 35.00 37.73
C LEU A 116 -75.64 33.87 38.11
N GLY A 117 -75.12 32.72 38.57
CA GLY A 117 -75.90 31.71 39.29
C GLY A 117 -76.14 30.38 38.56
N ASP A 118 -76.54 30.35 37.29
CA ASP A 118 -77.16 29.11 36.73
C ASP A 118 -76.88 28.82 35.23
N GLY A 119 -75.76 29.31 34.68
CA GLY A 119 -75.39 29.09 33.27
C GLY A 119 -74.14 28.23 33.05
N ALA A 120 -74.07 27.55 31.89
CA ALA A 120 -72.86 26.85 31.42
C ALA A 120 -71.69 27.82 31.09
N GLU A 121 -71.97 29.11 31.06
CA GLU A 121 -71.03 30.19 30.74
C GLU A 121 -70.94 31.18 31.90
N LEU A 122 -69.76 31.77 32.07
CA LEU A 122 -69.49 32.86 32.99
C LEU A 122 -69.32 34.16 32.18
N LEU A 123 -69.76 35.28 32.76
CA LEU A 123 -69.69 36.58 32.09
C LEU A 123 -68.35 37.25 32.40
N ARG A 124 -67.62 37.69 31.38
CA ARG A 124 -66.49 38.61 31.50
C ARG A 124 -66.92 39.95 30.95
N VAL A 125 -66.66 41.03 31.69
CA VAL A 125 -66.82 42.39 31.18
C VAL A 125 -65.46 42.86 30.68
N VAL A 126 -65.36 43.16 29.38
CA VAL A 126 -64.17 43.79 28.79
C VAL A 126 -64.60 45.16 28.28
N GLY A 127 -64.31 46.22 29.04
CA GLY A 127 -64.89 47.55 28.81
C GLY A 127 -66.37 47.59 29.20
N GLU A 128 -67.26 47.99 28.28
CA GLU A 128 -68.72 48.00 28.51
C GLU A 128 -69.44 46.81 27.86
N THR A 129 -68.74 45.96 27.10
CA THR A 129 -69.40 44.89 26.34
C THR A 129 -69.31 43.54 27.05
N PRO A 130 -70.44 42.83 27.25
CA PRO A 130 -70.43 41.49 27.80
C PRO A 130 -69.71 40.50 26.86
N ARG A 131 -68.93 39.60 27.46
CA ARG A 131 -68.28 38.46 26.80
C ARG A 131 -68.52 37.20 27.61
N PHE A 132 -68.59 36.06 26.94
CA PHE A 132 -68.94 34.78 27.56
C PHE A 132 -67.78 33.81 27.48
N VAL A 133 -67.56 33.04 28.53
CA VAL A 133 -66.56 31.98 28.59
C VAL A 133 -67.15 30.75 29.26
N GLN A 134 -66.87 29.56 28.73
CA GLN A 134 -67.42 28.33 29.27
C GLN A 134 -66.88 28.04 30.68
N ARG A 135 -67.79 27.79 31.63
CA ARG A 135 -67.46 27.54 33.04
C ARG A 135 -66.53 26.33 33.21
N VAL A 136 -66.77 25.27 32.43
CA VAL A 136 -66.00 24.02 32.46
C VAL A 136 -64.53 24.20 32.06
N SER A 137 -64.21 25.30 31.39
CA SER A 137 -62.85 25.64 30.96
C SER A 137 -62.06 26.40 32.02
N LEU A 138 -62.67 26.70 33.16
CA LEU A 138 -62.13 27.54 34.23
C LEU A 138 -62.09 26.80 35.57
N SER A 139 -61.09 27.10 36.40
CA SER A 139 -60.91 26.57 37.76
C SER A 139 -60.23 27.63 38.64
N ASP A 140 -60.16 27.43 39.95
CA ASP A 140 -59.40 28.31 40.84
C ASP A 140 -57.89 28.23 40.57
N THR A 141 -57.40 27.03 40.24
CA THR A 141 -55.99 26.79 39.90
C THR A 141 -55.89 25.88 38.68
N ALA A 142 -54.83 26.08 37.89
CA ALA A 142 -54.50 25.18 36.78
C ALA A 142 -53.56 24.07 37.23
N PRO A 143 -53.86 22.79 36.95
CA PRO A 143 -52.93 21.71 37.23
C PRO A 143 -51.66 21.85 36.37
N PRO A 144 -50.50 21.36 36.86
CA PRO A 144 -49.28 21.37 36.07
C PRO A 144 -49.43 20.45 34.86
N LEU A 145 -49.05 20.94 33.68
CA LEU A 145 -49.03 20.12 32.47
C LEU A 145 -47.80 19.22 32.46
N LEU A 146 -47.99 17.97 32.00
CA LEU A 146 -46.90 17.04 31.82
C LEU A 146 -45.98 17.50 30.68
N GLU A 147 -44.68 17.55 30.98
CA GLU A 147 -43.64 17.84 30.02
C GLU A 147 -43.35 16.62 29.15
N GLU A 148 -43.23 16.86 27.85
CA GLU A 148 -42.84 15.82 26.91
C GLU A 148 -41.77 16.35 25.94
N THR A 149 -40.76 15.53 25.66
CA THR A 149 -39.77 15.87 24.64
C THR A 149 -40.28 15.49 23.25
N ARG A 150 -40.18 16.45 22.32
CA ARG A 150 -40.53 16.26 20.90
C ARG A 150 -39.41 16.72 19.98
N TYR A 151 -39.43 16.20 18.77
CA TYR A 151 -38.46 16.51 17.73
C TYR A 151 -39.16 17.06 16.49
N VAL A 152 -38.74 18.23 16.05
CA VAL A 152 -39.27 18.87 14.85
C VAL A 152 -38.88 18.04 13.64
N LYS A 153 -39.84 17.42 12.94
CA LYS A 153 -39.59 16.53 11.79
C LYS A 153 -39.79 17.18 10.43
N SER A 154 -40.40 18.36 10.41
CA SER A 154 -40.51 19.25 9.27
C SER A 154 -40.45 20.68 9.78
N LYS A 155 -39.94 21.63 8.98
CA LYS A 155 -39.97 23.06 9.35
C LYS A 155 -41.40 23.43 9.79
N ALA A 156 -41.52 24.02 10.96
CA ALA A 156 -42.82 24.26 11.60
C ALA A 156 -42.93 25.71 12.04
N ASP A 157 -44.06 26.34 11.70
CA ASP A 157 -44.42 27.63 12.25
C ASP A 157 -44.90 27.46 13.70
N LEU A 158 -44.57 28.46 14.52
CA LEU A 158 -45.02 28.59 15.89
C LEU A 158 -46.11 29.66 15.94
N TYR A 159 -47.29 29.28 16.39
CA TYR A 159 -48.49 30.13 16.37
C TYR A 159 -48.79 30.72 17.74
N ALA A 160 -49.36 31.92 17.76
CA ALA A 160 -49.89 32.53 18.99
C ALA A 160 -51.10 31.75 19.56
N SER A 161 -51.93 31.16 18.69
CA SER A 161 -53.09 30.33 19.06
C SER A 161 -53.24 29.13 18.10
N PRO A 162 -53.91 28.02 18.50
CA PRO A 162 -53.93 26.76 17.74
C PRO A 162 -54.93 26.71 16.56
N ARG A 163 -55.66 27.78 16.24
CA ARG A 163 -56.67 27.77 15.15
C ARG A 163 -56.40 28.81 14.05
N THR A 164 -56.19 30.07 14.43
CA THR A 164 -56.14 31.23 13.51
C THR A 164 -55.09 32.28 13.89
N GLY A 165 -54.27 32.04 14.91
CA GLY A 165 -53.31 33.02 15.41
C GLY A 165 -52.15 33.31 14.44
N PRO A 166 -51.52 34.50 14.51
CA PRO A 166 -50.36 34.82 13.69
C PRO A 166 -49.17 33.92 14.01
N VAL A 167 -48.30 33.72 13.02
CA VAL A 167 -47.01 33.07 13.19
C VAL A 167 -46.10 34.00 13.99
N VAL A 168 -45.68 33.57 15.17
CA VAL A 168 -44.80 34.31 16.07
C VAL A 168 -43.35 33.83 16.02
N GLY A 169 -43.07 32.74 15.31
CA GLY A 169 -41.73 32.19 15.17
C GLY A 169 -41.70 30.96 14.28
N GLN A 170 -40.49 30.42 14.06
CA GLN A 170 -40.30 29.18 13.31
C GLN A 170 -39.35 28.25 14.06
N LEU A 171 -39.67 26.96 14.03
CA LEU A 171 -38.84 25.91 14.60
C LEU A 171 -38.04 25.21 13.50
N PRO A 172 -36.70 25.26 13.53
CA PRO A 172 -35.86 24.52 12.60
C PRO A 172 -36.02 23.00 12.68
N LEU A 173 -35.84 22.35 11.52
CA LEU A 173 -35.83 20.88 11.41
C LEU A 173 -34.81 20.25 12.37
N GLY A 174 -35.27 19.26 13.14
CA GLY A 174 -34.48 18.50 14.11
C GLY A 174 -34.23 19.21 15.43
N GLN A 175 -34.80 20.39 15.66
CA GLN A 175 -34.78 21.01 16.97
C GLN A 175 -35.47 20.09 17.99
N THR A 176 -34.86 19.97 19.17
CA THR A 176 -35.45 19.30 20.32
C THR A 176 -36.20 20.35 21.12
N ILE A 177 -37.47 20.10 21.39
CA ILE A 177 -38.36 21.01 22.12
C ILE A 177 -39.03 20.26 23.26
N ILE A 178 -39.36 20.98 24.33
CA ILE A 178 -40.22 20.52 25.40
C ILE A 178 -41.62 21.05 25.09
N VAL A 179 -42.61 20.16 25.14
CA VAL A 179 -44.01 20.49 24.92
C VAL A 179 -44.85 20.15 26.14
N PHE A 180 -45.96 20.85 26.31
CA PHE A 180 -46.84 20.79 27.49
C PHE A 180 -48.25 20.38 27.06
N GLY A 181 -48.46 19.06 26.91
CA GLY A 181 -49.72 18.51 26.43
C GLY A 181 -50.13 18.97 25.02
N GLN A 182 -51.28 18.47 24.56
CA GLN A 182 -51.81 18.71 23.23
C GLN A 182 -53.24 19.28 23.31
N THR A 183 -53.58 20.19 22.40
CA THR A 183 -54.92 20.71 22.20
C THR A 183 -55.19 20.89 20.71
N ASN A 184 -56.35 20.45 20.22
CA ASN A 184 -56.79 20.67 18.83
C ASN A 184 -55.75 20.34 17.73
N GLY A 185 -54.91 19.32 17.94
CA GLY A 185 -53.87 18.94 16.97
C GLY A 185 -52.56 19.74 17.06
N TYR A 186 -52.40 20.58 18.09
CA TYR A 186 -51.21 21.38 18.38
C TYR A 186 -50.64 21.02 19.74
N PHE A 187 -49.31 20.99 19.85
CA PHE A 187 -48.62 20.92 21.14
C PHE A 187 -48.36 22.33 21.66
N ARG A 188 -48.41 22.49 22.99
CA ARG A 188 -48.05 23.74 23.65
C ARG A 188 -46.55 23.81 23.90
N ILE A 189 -45.94 24.98 23.73
CA ILE A 189 -44.55 25.28 24.07
C ILE A 189 -44.55 26.50 24.97
N GLN A 190 -43.90 26.41 26.14
CA GLN A 190 -43.76 27.56 27.04
C GLN A 190 -42.87 28.63 26.38
N SER A 191 -43.34 29.87 26.34
CA SER A 191 -42.60 31.02 25.80
C SER A 191 -42.87 32.25 26.66
N GLY A 192 -42.02 32.47 27.67
CA GLY A 192 -42.28 33.48 28.70
C GLY A 192 -43.42 33.05 29.61
N GLU A 193 -44.39 33.93 29.85
CA GLU A 193 -45.59 33.66 30.65
C GLU A 193 -46.73 32.97 29.87
N HIS A 194 -46.58 32.82 28.55
CA HIS A 194 -47.63 32.29 27.69
C HIS A 194 -47.21 31.00 26.98
N TYR A 195 -48.20 30.20 26.60
CA TYR A 195 -48.01 29.11 25.67
C TYR A 195 -48.04 29.59 24.21
N ARG A 196 -47.28 28.90 23.37
CA ARG A 196 -47.32 28.97 21.91
C ARG A 196 -47.59 27.60 21.33
N TYR A 197 -48.10 27.56 20.11
CA TYR A 197 -48.69 26.34 19.55
C TYR A 197 -47.94 25.89 18.31
N VAL A 198 -47.55 24.62 18.27
CA VAL A 198 -46.91 23.99 17.11
C VAL A 198 -47.75 22.81 16.61
N PRO A 199 -47.97 22.64 15.29
CA PRO A 199 -48.74 21.52 14.78
C PRO A 199 -48.13 20.17 15.18
N ALA A 200 -48.91 19.27 15.78
CA ALA A 200 -48.45 17.93 16.17
C ALA A 200 -47.92 17.12 14.98
N ARG A 201 -48.50 17.34 13.79
CA ARG A 201 -48.04 16.74 12.52
C ARG A 201 -46.61 17.13 12.14
N ALA A 202 -46.07 18.23 12.66
CA ALA A 202 -44.71 18.67 12.39
C ALA A 202 -43.69 18.13 13.41
N LEU A 203 -44.16 17.38 14.42
CA LEU A 203 -43.34 16.81 15.48
C LEU A 203 -43.28 15.28 15.40
N SER A 204 -42.27 14.72 16.06
CA SER A 204 -42.00 13.30 16.22
C SER A 204 -41.69 13.00 17.68
N SER A 205 -42.08 11.81 18.15
CA SER A 205 -41.69 11.26 19.45
C SER A 205 -40.27 10.68 19.46
N ARG A 206 -39.65 10.48 18.28
CA ARG A 206 -38.27 10.01 18.12
C ARG A 206 -37.44 10.99 17.30
N PRO A 207 -36.12 11.15 17.59
CA PRO A 207 -35.26 11.99 16.78
C PRO A 207 -35.25 11.56 15.31
N VAL A 208 -35.43 12.51 14.40
CA VAL A 208 -35.43 12.26 12.95
C VAL A 208 -34.08 12.62 12.34
N LYS A 209 -33.68 11.89 11.28
CA LYS A 209 -32.45 12.20 10.54
C LYS A 209 -32.64 13.51 9.78
N THR A 210 -31.77 14.49 10.03
CA THR A 210 -31.82 15.80 9.38
C THR A 210 -30.84 15.93 8.23
N THR A 211 -29.63 15.38 8.36
CA THR A 211 -28.58 15.49 7.34
C THR A 211 -27.49 14.43 7.53
N GLU A 212 -26.54 14.37 6.60
CA GLU A 212 -25.29 13.62 6.73
C GLU A 212 -24.09 14.56 6.75
N ARG A 213 -23.11 14.29 7.61
CA ARG A 213 -21.87 15.05 7.72
C ARG A 213 -20.67 14.12 7.82
N TYR A 214 -19.48 14.66 7.64
CA TYR A 214 -18.21 13.99 7.89
C TYR A 214 -17.57 14.50 9.17
N ILE A 215 -16.89 13.63 9.91
CA ILE A 215 -16.05 14.05 11.04
C ILE A 215 -14.79 14.74 10.49
N ALA A 216 -14.63 16.03 10.77
CA ALA A 216 -13.50 16.86 10.33
C ALA A 216 -12.22 16.61 11.14
N LYS A 217 -12.38 16.24 12.41
CA LYS A 217 -11.33 15.98 13.40
C LYS A 217 -11.81 14.86 14.34
N ASP A 218 -10.92 13.96 14.78
CA ASP A 218 -11.25 12.95 15.79
C ASP A 218 -11.98 13.62 16.96
N THR A 219 -13.17 13.12 17.28
CA THR A 219 -14.06 13.74 18.26
C THR A 219 -14.56 12.72 19.26
N SER A 220 -14.68 13.13 20.52
CA SER A 220 -15.32 12.31 21.54
C SER A 220 -16.80 12.08 21.21
N LEU A 221 -17.28 10.88 21.54
CA LEU A 221 -18.68 10.48 21.52
C LEU A 221 -19.21 10.55 22.96
N TYR A 222 -20.30 11.27 23.18
CA TYR A 222 -20.88 11.50 24.49
C TYR A 222 -22.24 10.81 24.64
N ALA A 223 -22.55 10.36 25.86
CA ALA A 223 -23.84 9.74 26.17
C ALA A 223 -24.99 10.73 26.04
N ASP A 224 -24.75 11.98 26.46
CA ASP A 224 -25.73 13.07 26.54
C ASP A 224 -25.16 14.40 26.01
N ALA A 225 -26.02 15.42 25.93
CA ALA A 225 -25.66 16.74 25.44
C ALA A 225 -24.90 17.62 26.46
N THR A 226 -24.86 17.26 27.75
CA THR A 226 -24.33 18.06 28.86
C THR A 226 -22.84 17.90 29.13
N GLN A 227 -22.14 17.10 28.32
CA GLN A 227 -20.68 16.91 28.34
C GLN A 227 -20.10 16.02 29.42
N THR A 228 -20.90 15.40 30.28
CA THR A 228 -20.40 14.72 31.48
C THR A 228 -19.86 13.33 31.22
N THR A 229 -20.50 12.55 30.32
CA THR A 229 -20.12 11.13 30.11
C THR A 229 -19.60 10.87 28.70
N ARG A 230 -18.30 10.58 28.57
CA ARG A 230 -17.66 10.16 27.31
C ARG A 230 -17.75 8.64 27.16
N VAL A 231 -18.32 8.19 26.03
CA VAL A 231 -18.56 6.77 25.73
C VAL A 231 -17.75 6.24 24.55
N GLY A 232 -16.96 7.09 23.88
CA GLY A 232 -16.10 6.64 22.79
C GLY A 232 -15.44 7.78 21.99
N ILE A 233 -14.93 7.43 20.81
CA ILE A 233 -14.34 8.35 19.84
C ILE A 233 -14.88 8.03 18.46
N VAL A 234 -15.28 9.05 17.70
CA VAL A 234 -15.58 8.95 16.27
C VAL A 234 -14.40 9.49 15.48
N LYS A 235 -13.92 8.70 14.51
CA LYS A 235 -12.69 9.00 13.78
C LYS A 235 -12.93 9.97 12.63
N ARG A 236 -11.93 10.80 12.35
CA ARG A 236 -11.89 11.73 11.21
C ARG A 236 -12.14 11.02 9.89
N GLY A 237 -12.95 11.64 9.04
CA GLY A 237 -13.33 11.14 7.72
C GLY A 237 -14.52 10.18 7.72
N GLN A 238 -15.00 9.76 8.91
CA GLN A 238 -16.21 8.94 9.02
C GLN A 238 -17.44 9.76 8.63
N ARG A 239 -18.33 9.17 7.82
CA ARG A 239 -19.64 9.73 7.49
C ARG A 239 -20.62 9.38 8.62
N ILE A 240 -21.33 10.37 9.13
CA ILE A 240 -22.31 10.23 10.21
C ILE A 240 -23.64 10.86 9.83
N SER A 241 -24.73 10.25 10.29
CA SER A 241 -26.08 10.84 10.18
C SER A 241 -26.36 11.71 11.41
N ILE A 242 -26.86 12.92 11.17
CA ILE A 242 -27.24 13.88 12.21
C ILE A 242 -28.74 13.78 12.46
N TYR A 243 -29.14 13.78 13.73
CA TYR A 243 -30.53 13.62 14.21
C TYR A 243 -30.98 14.81 15.06
N GLY A 244 -30.56 16.00 14.65
CA GLY A 244 -30.77 17.26 15.38
C GLY A 244 -29.54 17.74 16.16
N GLN A 245 -29.68 18.90 16.78
CA GLN A 245 -28.63 19.58 17.53
C GLN A 245 -29.20 20.05 18.87
N VAL A 246 -28.38 19.95 19.93
CA VAL A 246 -28.68 20.47 21.27
C VAL A 246 -27.46 21.29 21.69
N GLY A 247 -27.61 22.61 21.81
CA GLY A 247 -26.49 23.54 22.02
C GLY A 247 -25.41 23.39 20.95
N ASN A 248 -24.15 23.21 21.36
CA ASN A 248 -23.01 23.04 20.46
C ASN A 248 -22.79 21.60 19.97
N ARG A 249 -23.76 20.70 20.20
CA ARG A 249 -23.61 19.27 19.94
C ARG A 249 -24.63 18.70 18.98
N SER A 250 -24.14 17.94 18.03
CA SER A 250 -24.96 17.23 17.06
C SER A 250 -25.31 15.86 17.60
N ARG A 251 -26.60 15.50 17.57
CA ARG A 251 -27.07 14.16 17.91
C ARG A 251 -26.77 13.22 16.74
N VAL A 252 -26.23 12.05 17.04
CA VAL A 252 -25.89 10.99 16.09
C VAL A 252 -26.46 9.66 16.57
N PHE A 253 -26.64 8.70 15.67
CA PHE A 253 -27.10 7.36 16.03
C PHE A 253 -25.96 6.36 15.81
N VAL A 254 -25.45 5.77 16.91
CA VAL A 254 -24.28 4.88 16.92
C VAL A 254 -24.56 3.73 17.88
N ASN A 255 -24.29 2.50 17.46
CA ASN A 255 -24.51 1.27 18.26
C ASN A 255 -25.94 1.14 18.81
N GLY A 256 -26.95 1.49 18.00
CA GLY A 256 -28.36 1.39 18.39
C GLY A 256 -28.83 2.48 19.37
N GLN A 257 -28.00 3.45 19.72
CA GLN A 257 -28.32 4.49 20.69
C GLN A 257 -28.04 5.90 20.14
N TYR A 258 -28.84 6.87 20.57
CA TYR A 258 -28.56 8.27 20.29
C TYR A 258 -27.42 8.76 21.19
N ARG A 259 -26.44 9.40 20.57
CA ARG A 259 -25.20 9.91 21.17
C ARG A 259 -24.90 11.30 20.64
N PHE A 260 -23.90 11.96 21.19
CA PHE A 260 -23.57 13.34 20.82
C PHE A 260 -22.10 13.49 20.42
N VAL A 261 -21.86 14.34 19.43
CA VAL A 261 -20.54 14.79 19.00
C VAL A 261 -20.50 16.32 18.94
N GLU A 262 -19.31 16.90 19.06
CA GLU A 262 -19.13 18.35 18.92
C GLU A 262 -19.48 18.79 17.50
N THR A 263 -20.43 19.73 17.34
CA THR A 263 -20.90 20.17 16.01
C THR A 263 -19.75 20.78 15.20
N SER A 264 -18.85 21.53 15.84
CA SER A 264 -17.67 22.15 15.20
C SER A 264 -16.65 21.13 14.67
N HIS A 265 -16.69 19.88 15.14
CA HIS A 265 -15.84 18.80 14.62
C HIS A 265 -16.47 18.08 13.42
N THR A 266 -17.59 18.57 12.88
CA THR A 266 -18.27 17.99 11.72
C THR A 266 -18.23 18.94 10.51
N SER A 267 -18.18 18.39 9.30
CA SER A 267 -18.09 19.13 8.04
C SER A 267 -19.04 18.56 6.99
N THR A 268 -19.53 19.41 6.10
CA THR A 268 -20.29 18.97 4.91
C THR A 268 -19.37 18.36 3.84
N LYS A 269 -18.08 18.72 3.84
CA LYS A 269 -17.07 18.18 2.93
C LYS A 269 -16.21 17.12 3.62
N LYS A 270 -15.98 15.99 2.94
CA LYS A 270 -15.07 14.94 3.41
C LYS A 270 -13.65 15.52 3.54
N PRO A 271 -13.03 15.44 4.73
CA PRO A 271 -11.72 16.04 4.92
C PRO A 271 -10.64 15.23 4.18
N ALA A 272 -9.68 15.93 3.58
CA ALA A 272 -8.60 15.30 2.80
C ALA A 272 -7.77 14.32 3.67
N PRO A 273 -7.26 13.21 3.12
CA PRO A 273 -6.37 12.31 3.85
C PRO A 273 -5.19 13.05 4.52
N LEU A 274 -4.83 12.66 5.75
CA LEU A 274 -3.69 13.24 6.46
C LEU A 274 -2.37 12.67 5.94
N LYS A 275 -1.34 13.50 5.83
CA LYS A 275 0.03 13.06 5.54
C LYS A 275 0.56 12.27 6.74
N THR A 276 1.01 11.04 6.50
CA THR A 276 1.54 10.14 7.54
C THR A 276 3.05 9.92 7.45
N GLY A 277 3.71 10.52 6.44
CA GLY A 277 5.17 10.44 6.28
C GLY A 277 5.61 10.39 4.82
N GLN A 278 6.83 9.88 4.60
CA GLN A 278 7.38 9.61 3.27
C GLN A 278 7.98 8.20 3.23
N ARG A 279 7.91 7.56 2.06
CA ARG A 279 8.50 6.24 1.82
C ARG A 279 9.08 6.16 0.42
N TYR A 280 10.12 5.35 0.26
CA TYR A 280 10.68 4.99 -1.03
C TYR A 280 9.96 3.79 -1.63
N ILE A 281 9.75 3.81 -2.94
CA ILE A 281 9.29 2.64 -3.70
C ILE A 281 10.45 1.64 -3.82
N THR A 282 10.29 0.45 -3.24
CA THR A 282 11.34 -0.57 -3.21
C THR A 282 11.52 -1.25 -4.56
N LYS A 283 10.45 -1.47 -5.32
CA LYS A 283 10.49 -2.04 -6.68
C LYS A 283 9.50 -1.30 -7.55
N SER A 284 9.82 -1.12 -8.84
CA SER A 284 8.87 -0.52 -9.79
C SER A 284 7.55 -1.27 -9.71
N THR A 285 6.48 -0.55 -9.40
CA THR A 285 5.21 -1.15 -8.97
C THR A 285 4.04 -0.44 -9.61
N THR A 286 2.95 -1.18 -9.81
CA THR A 286 1.70 -0.65 -10.33
C THR A 286 1.12 0.40 -9.39
N LEU A 287 0.70 1.51 -9.97
CA LEU A 287 -0.07 2.57 -9.34
C LEU A 287 -1.55 2.29 -9.58
N TYR A 288 -2.36 2.34 -8.53
CA TYR A 288 -3.78 2.02 -8.57
C TYR A 288 -4.62 3.28 -8.30
N SER A 289 -5.79 3.36 -8.93
CA SER A 289 -6.81 4.40 -8.66
C SER A 289 -7.51 4.16 -7.31
N GLU A 290 -8.41 5.06 -6.91
CA GLU A 290 -9.25 4.86 -5.71
C GLU A 290 -10.17 3.64 -5.81
N SER A 291 -10.59 3.27 -7.03
CA SER A 291 -11.33 2.03 -7.29
C SER A 291 -10.41 0.81 -7.48
N PHE A 292 -9.13 0.91 -7.11
CA PHE A 292 -8.10 -0.12 -7.23
C PHE A 292 -7.87 -0.64 -8.67
N LYS A 293 -8.15 0.18 -9.69
CA LYS A 293 -7.79 -0.14 -11.08
C LYS A 293 -6.35 0.30 -11.38
N PRO A 294 -5.54 -0.48 -12.11
CA PRO A 294 -4.22 -0.04 -12.56
C PRO A 294 -4.32 1.23 -13.41
N VAL A 295 -3.50 2.24 -13.11
CA VAL A 295 -3.49 3.54 -13.83
C VAL A 295 -2.09 4.00 -14.25
N GLY A 296 -1.05 3.24 -13.88
CA GLY A 296 0.33 3.58 -14.22
C GLY A 296 1.32 2.79 -13.39
N THR A 297 2.55 3.27 -13.35
CA THR A 297 3.62 2.68 -12.54
C THR A 297 4.40 3.75 -11.79
N LEU A 298 4.89 3.42 -10.61
CA LEU A 298 5.90 4.21 -9.91
C LEU A 298 7.24 3.50 -10.00
N LYS A 299 8.27 4.27 -10.35
CA LYS A 299 9.63 3.76 -10.52
C LYS A 299 10.26 3.43 -9.16
N ARG A 300 11.08 2.38 -9.12
CA ARG A 300 11.96 2.06 -7.99
C ARG A 300 12.77 3.29 -7.57
N GLY A 301 12.92 3.48 -6.26
CA GLY A 301 13.68 4.57 -5.67
C GLY A 301 12.94 5.91 -5.63
N ALA A 302 11.74 6.01 -6.20
CA ALA A 302 10.90 7.20 -6.06
C ALA A 302 10.53 7.41 -4.59
N LEU A 303 10.75 8.62 -4.08
CA LEU A 303 10.29 9.05 -2.76
C LEU A 303 8.86 9.57 -2.90
N VAL A 304 7.92 8.94 -2.19
CA VAL A 304 6.50 9.30 -2.22
C VAL A 304 6.03 9.73 -0.84
N THR A 305 5.20 10.77 -0.82
CA THR A 305 4.47 11.17 0.39
C THR A 305 3.29 10.22 0.60
N ILE A 306 3.16 9.69 1.80
CA ILE A 306 2.14 8.72 2.16
C ILE A 306 1.01 9.36 2.99
N TYR A 307 -0.21 8.87 2.77
CA TYR A 307 -1.44 9.41 3.36
C TYR A 307 -2.27 8.30 4.03
N GLY A 308 -1.58 7.45 4.79
CA GLY A 308 -2.14 6.27 5.45
C GLY A 308 -2.15 5.00 4.60
N THR A 309 -2.49 3.89 5.25
CA THR A 309 -2.64 2.56 4.64
C THR A 309 -4.10 2.13 4.66
N HIS A 310 -4.51 1.35 3.67
CA HIS A 310 -5.84 0.78 3.53
C HIS A 310 -5.71 -0.67 3.04
N GLY A 311 -5.91 -1.62 3.94
CA GLY A 311 -5.60 -3.03 3.69
C GLY A 311 -4.12 -3.21 3.30
N LYS A 312 -3.87 -3.90 2.18
CA LYS A 312 -2.51 -4.14 1.63
C LYS A 312 -1.91 -2.96 0.85
N TYR A 313 -2.61 -1.82 0.80
CA TYR A 313 -2.22 -0.68 -0.01
C TYR A 313 -1.84 0.53 0.84
N THR A 314 -0.87 1.30 0.36
CA THR A 314 -0.50 2.61 0.89
C THR A 314 -1.03 3.68 -0.04
N ARG A 315 -1.74 4.68 0.51
CA ARG A 315 -2.19 5.85 -0.24
C ARG A 315 -1.02 6.80 -0.45
N VAL A 316 -0.84 7.24 -1.68
CA VAL A 316 0.18 8.20 -2.12
C VAL A 316 -0.47 9.33 -2.90
N PHE A 317 0.17 10.49 -2.96
CA PHE A 317 -0.31 11.62 -3.78
C PHE A 317 0.66 11.84 -4.95
N THR A 318 0.17 11.68 -6.18
CA THR A 318 0.98 11.78 -7.40
C THR A 318 0.08 12.12 -8.60
N GLY A 319 0.58 12.94 -9.52
CA GLY A 319 -0.21 13.41 -10.66
C GLY A 319 -1.46 14.20 -10.26
N GLY A 320 -1.39 14.96 -9.16
CA GLY A 320 -2.51 15.75 -8.61
C GLY A 320 -3.64 14.94 -7.98
N GLN A 321 -3.51 13.60 -7.87
CA GLN A 321 -4.57 12.73 -7.34
C GLN A 321 -4.05 11.78 -6.26
N TYR A 322 -4.95 11.35 -5.37
CA TYR A 322 -4.68 10.24 -4.46
C TYR A 322 -4.72 8.92 -5.22
N ARG A 323 -3.67 8.13 -5.05
CA ARG A 323 -3.44 6.84 -5.70
C ARG A 323 -2.97 5.82 -4.66
N PHE A 324 -2.86 4.57 -5.07
CA PHE A 324 -2.47 3.48 -4.18
C PHE A 324 -1.32 2.67 -4.76
N VAL A 325 -0.44 2.19 -3.89
CA VAL A 325 0.59 1.18 -4.20
C VAL A 325 0.54 0.07 -3.17
N LEU A 326 1.04 -1.12 -3.49
CA LEU A 326 1.19 -2.17 -2.49
C LEU A 326 2.13 -1.72 -1.36
N THR A 327 1.69 -1.84 -0.11
CA THR A 327 2.49 -1.42 1.06
C THR A 327 3.82 -2.17 1.14
N SER A 328 3.84 -3.44 0.73
CA SER A 328 5.05 -4.28 0.64
C SER A 328 6.09 -3.75 -0.35
N MET A 329 5.70 -2.86 -1.28
CA MET A 329 6.60 -2.22 -2.25
C MET A 329 7.11 -0.86 -1.75
N THR A 330 6.98 -0.56 -0.46
CA THR A 330 7.43 0.71 0.14
C THR A 330 8.38 0.47 1.31
N SER A 331 9.35 1.37 1.51
CA SER A 331 10.32 1.31 2.61
C SER A 331 10.70 2.70 3.09
N THR A 332 11.15 2.82 4.33
CA THR A 332 11.76 4.06 4.85
C THR A 332 13.20 4.25 4.35
N LYS A 333 13.85 3.18 3.88
CA LYS A 333 15.20 3.21 3.32
C LYS A 333 15.16 3.20 1.80
N LYS A 334 15.96 4.07 1.17
CA LYS A 334 16.10 4.12 -0.29
C LYS A 334 16.67 2.79 -0.79
N PRO A 335 16.00 2.07 -1.70
CA PRO A 335 16.55 0.83 -2.23
C PRO A 335 17.78 1.12 -3.10
N PRO A 336 18.74 0.18 -3.20
CA PRO A 336 19.84 0.29 -4.16
C PRO A 336 19.29 0.39 -5.60
N LEU A 337 20.04 1.00 -6.52
CA LEU A 337 19.56 1.22 -7.90
C LEU A 337 19.17 -0.10 -8.60
N TYR A 338 19.89 -1.18 -8.30
CA TYR A 338 19.65 -2.52 -8.83
C TYR A 338 19.34 -3.51 -7.70
N ASP A 339 18.54 -4.53 -7.99
CA ASP A 339 18.32 -5.64 -7.07
C ASP A 339 19.55 -6.53 -6.98
N ALA A 340 19.85 -7.01 -5.77
CA ALA A 340 20.84 -8.06 -5.58
C ALA A 340 20.32 -9.34 -6.23
N MET A 341 21.09 -9.90 -7.16
CA MET A 341 20.77 -11.14 -7.87
C MET A 341 21.35 -12.39 -7.19
N GLY A 342 22.23 -12.19 -6.21
CA GLY A 342 22.88 -13.26 -5.47
C GLY A 342 24.37 -13.01 -5.28
N LYS A 343 25.06 -14.00 -4.72
CA LYS A 343 26.49 -13.93 -4.41
C LYS A 343 27.30 -14.84 -5.32
N ARG A 344 28.52 -14.42 -5.64
CA ARG A 344 29.48 -15.14 -6.50
C ARG A 344 30.86 -15.14 -5.88
N TYR A 345 31.62 -16.21 -6.09
CA TYR A 345 33.03 -16.26 -5.74
C TYR A 345 33.89 -15.83 -6.93
N VAL A 346 34.95 -15.08 -6.64
CA VAL A 346 35.98 -14.72 -7.62
C VAL A 346 36.89 -15.93 -7.87
N LYS A 347 37.09 -16.31 -9.14
CA LYS A 347 37.83 -17.52 -9.55
C LYS A 347 39.36 -17.37 -9.50
N PHE A 348 39.87 -16.19 -9.82
CA PHE A 348 41.29 -15.91 -10.03
C PHE A 348 41.79 -14.82 -9.07
N ASN A 349 43.11 -14.70 -8.92
CA ASN A 349 43.71 -13.57 -8.22
C ASN A 349 43.73 -12.33 -9.13
N ASP A 350 43.76 -11.15 -8.50
CA ASP A 350 43.93 -9.87 -9.22
C ASP A 350 42.90 -9.64 -10.34
N VAL A 351 41.64 -10.04 -10.11
CA VAL A 351 40.55 -9.82 -11.06
C VAL A 351 40.15 -8.36 -11.07
N ASP A 352 40.48 -7.66 -12.15
CA ASP A 352 40.14 -6.26 -12.37
C ASP A 352 38.64 -5.98 -12.29
N VAL A 353 38.31 -4.84 -11.66
CA VAL A 353 36.98 -4.24 -11.62
C VAL A 353 36.98 -2.97 -12.45
N TYR A 354 36.06 -2.88 -13.40
CA TYR A 354 36.01 -1.86 -14.43
C TYR A 354 34.90 -0.84 -14.22
N GLN A 355 35.12 0.41 -14.66
CA GLN A 355 34.12 1.47 -14.60
C GLN A 355 32.91 1.21 -15.50
N THR A 356 33.15 0.66 -16.70
CA THR A 356 32.09 0.29 -17.65
C THR A 356 32.28 -1.16 -18.11
N THR A 357 31.39 -1.66 -18.97
CA THR A 357 31.43 -3.03 -19.51
C THR A 357 32.49 -3.20 -20.60
N SER A 358 33.73 -2.82 -20.29
CA SER A 358 34.87 -2.88 -21.21
C SER A 358 36.17 -3.01 -20.44
N THR A 359 37.04 -3.92 -20.89
CA THR A 359 38.41 -4.10 -20.36
C THR A 359 39.30 -2.89 -20.66
N PHE A 360 38.92 -2.05 -21.62
CA PHE A 360 39.61 -0.80 -21.95
C PHE A 360 39.16 0.38 -21.08
N SER A 361 38.13 0.20 -20.23
CA SER A 361 37.69 1.25 -19.32
C SER A 361 38.58 1.35 -18.09
N LYS A 362 38.45 2.46 -17.35
CA LYS A 362 39.20 2.70 -16.12
C LYS A 362 39.06 1.53 -15.14
N LYS A 363 40.20 0.99 -14.71
CA LYS A 363 40.28 0.03 -13.61
C LYS A 363 40.07 0.75 -12.28
N ILE A 364 39.14 0.25 -11.47
CA ILE A 364 38.73 0.86 -10.21
C ILE A 364 39.46 0.21 -9.04
N THR A 365 39.53 -1.12 -9.06
CA THR A 365 40.21 -1.94 -8.06
C THR A 365 40.34 -3.36 -8.61
N HIS A 366 40.83 -4.30 -7.80
CA HIS A 366 40.89 -5.72 -8.12
C HIS A 366 40.29 -6.57 -7.00
N PHE A 367 39.89 -7.79 -7.33
CA PHE A 367 39.43 -8.79 -6.38
C PHE A 367 40.30 -10.05 -6.41
N ASN A 368 40.56 -10.61 -5.24
CA ASN A 368 41.36 -11.83 -5.08
C ASN A 368 40.52 -13.10 -5.07
N ARG A 369 41.17 -14.21 -5.40
CA ARG A 369 40.53 -15.53 -5.51
C ARG A 369 39.80 -15.90 -4.22
N GLY A 370 38.59 -16.41 -4.36
CA GLY A 370 37.77 -16.86 -3.24
C GLY A 370 37.03 -15.75 -2.51
N ARG A 371 37.20 -14.48 -2.88
CA ARG A 371 36.34 -13.39 -2.38
C ARG A 371 34.89 -13.65 -2.80
N LEU A 372 33.98 -13.59 -1.83
CA LEU A 372 32.54 -13.66 -2.06
C LEU A 372 32.00 -12.24 -2.29
N ILE A 373 31.37 -12.00 -3.43
CA ILE A 373 30.83 -10.70 -3.83
C ILE A 373 29.33 -10.80 -4.11
N GLU A 374 28.58 -9.76 -3.74
CA GLU A 374 27.19 -9.60 -4.15
C GLU A 374 27.09 -9.02 -5.55
N THR A 375 26.13 -9.51 -6.34
CA THR A 375 25.98 -9.19 -7.76
C THR A 375 24.62 -8.55 -8.03
N TYR A 376 24.56 -7.68 -9.04
CA TYR A 376 23.42 -6.80 -9.28
C TYR A 376 22.98 -6.77 -10.75
N GLY A 377 23.01 -7.93 -11.42
CA GLY A 377 22.73 -8.04 -12.86
C GLY A 377 23.96 -8.24 -13.72
N THR A 378 23.72 -8.63 -14.96
CA THR A 378 24.74 -8.74 -16.01
C THR A 378 24.48 -7.72 -17.12
N SER A 379 25.52 -7.37 -17.85
CA SER A 379 25.46 -6.52 -19.03
C SER A 379 26.51 -7.01 -20.02
N GLY A 380 26.06 -7.72 -21.05
CA GLY A 380 26.94 -8.50 -21.92
C GLY A 380 27.74 -9.53 -21.10
N HIS A 381 29.05 -9.56 -21.30
CA HIS A 381 29.97 -10.50 -20.65
C HIS A 381 30.46 -10.04 -19.26
N TYR A 382 29.81 -9.03 -18.67
CA TYR A 382 30.18 -8.47 -17.37
C TYR A 382 29.05 -8.58 -16.36
N THR A 383 29.44 -8.80 -15.11
CA THR A 383 28.56 -8.81 -13.94
C THR A 383 28.71 -7.50 -13.17
N ARG A 384 27.59 -6.88 -12.84
CA ARG A 384 27.53 -5.67 -12.04
C ARG A 384 27.76 -5.99 -10.57
N VAL A 385 28.64 -5.24 -9.94
CA VAL A 385 29.01 -5.34 -8.51
C VAL A 385 28.90 -3.95 -7.87
N MET A 386 28.70 -3.90 -6.56
CA MET A 386 28.63 -2.64 -5.82
C MET A 386 29.88 -2.47 -4.95
N ILE A 387 30.51 -1.29 -5.02
CA ILE A 387 31.63 -0.90 -4.16
C ILE A 387 31.30 0.47 -3.58
N GLY A 388 31.21 0.54 -2.25
CA GLY A 388 30.61 1.69 -1.57
C GLY A 388 29.14 1.86 -2.00
N THR A 389 28.82 2.99 -2.63
CA THR A 389 27.46 3.31 -3.14
C THR A 389 27.36 3.29 -4.67
N LYS A 390 28.45 2.94 -5.37
CA LYS A 390 28.55 2.95 -6.84
C LYS A 390 28.60 1.54 -7.40
N TYR A 391 28.18 1.41 -8.67
CA TYR A 391 28.18 0.15 -9.39
C TYR A 391 29.30 0.10 -10.42
N TYR A 392 29.94 -1.05 -10.51
CA TYR A 392 31.07 -1.35 -11.37
C TYR A 392 30.91 -2.73 -12.00
N PHE A 393 31.85 -3.13 -12.86
CA PHE A 393 31.72 -4.32 -13.69
C PHE A 393 32.93 -5.25 -13.55
N VAL A 394 32.65 -6.55 -13.42
CA VAL A 394 33.65 -7.62 -13.38
C VAL A 394 33.34 -8.62 -14.49
N PRO A 395 34.33 -9.14 -15.24
CA PRO A 395 34.10 -10.20 -16.21
C PRO A 395 33.33 -11.38 -15.62
N THR A 396 32.19 -11.74 -16.21
CA THR A 396 31.32 -12.80 -15.67
C THR A 396 32.03 -14.15 -15.66
N ALA A 397 32.88 -14.42 -16.65
CA ALA A 397 33.66 -15.66 -16.75
C ALA A 397 34.64 -15.87 -15.57
N TYR A 398 34.97 -14.81 -14.82
CA TYR A 398 35.88 -14.85 -13.67
C TYR A 398 35.14 -15.03 -12.34
N LEU A 399 33.81 -15.21 -12.41
CA LEU A 399 32.95 -15.45 -11.26
C LEU A 399 32.40 -16.89 -11.29
N SER A 400 32.10 -17.44 -10.12
CA SER A 400 31.55 -18.79 -9.97
C SER A 400 30.53 -18.86 -8.84
N LEU A 401 29.58 -19.80 -8.91
CA LEU A 401 28.73 -20.16 -7.78
C LEU A 401 29.52 -20.84 -6.66
N ASN A 402 30.58 -21.56 -7.04
CA ASN A 402 31.32 -22.41 -6.12
C ASN A 402 32.60 -21.71 -5.68
N LYS A 403 32.91 -21.81 -4.39
CA LYS A 403 34.19 -21.36 -3.85
C LYS A 403 35.31 -22.13 -4.56
N PRO A 404 36.31 -21.45 -5.15
CA PRO A 404 37.45 -22.12 -5.76
C PRO A 404 38.10 -23.08 -4.76
N LEU A 405 38.43 -24.29 -5.24
CA LEU A 405 39.08 -25.28 -4.39
C LEU A 405 40.44 -24.74 -3.91
N PRO A 406 40.81 -25.00 -2.64
CA PRO A 406 42.16 -24.72 -2.17
C PRO A 406 43.17 -25.59 -2.93
N LYS A 407 44.40 -25.10 -3.09
CA LYS A 407 45.51 -25.91 -3.62
C LYS A 407 45.71 -27.13 -2.72
N SER A 408 45.88 -28.31 -3.32
CA SER A 408 46.12 -29.54 -2.56
C SER A 408 47.52 -29.51 -1.94
N LYS A 409 47.68 -30.12 -0.76
CA LYS A 409 48.95 -30.18 -0.03
C LYS A 409 49.75 -31.43 -0.43
N VAL A 410 51.05 -31.42 -0.20
CA VAL A 410 51.90 -32.63 -0.25
C VAL A 410 51.31 -33.72 0.65
N GLY A 411 51.37 -34.98 0.22
CA GLY A 411 50.76 -36.13 0.89
C GLY A 411 49.28 -36.35 0.55
N THR A 412 48.64 -35.46 -0.21
CA THR A 412 47.24 -35.64 -0.65
C THR A 412 47.09 -36.95 -1.42
N VAL A 413 46.16 -37.80 -1.02
CA VAL A 413 45.79 -38.99 -1.80
C VAL A 413 44.83 -38.61 -2.91
N PHE A 414 45.20 -38.98 -4.13
CA PHE A 414 44.37 -38.84 -5.31
C PHE A 414 44.01 -40.20 -5.92
N TYR A 415 42.95 -40.20 -6.70
CA TYR A 415 42.49 -41.33 -7.49
C TYR A 415 42.27 -40.87 -8.94
N THR A 416 42.73 -41.66 -9.90
CA THR A 416 42.42 -41.43 -11.31
C THR A 416 40.93 -41.56 -11.56
N GLN A 417 40.33 -40.60 -12.26
CA GLN A 417 38.86 -40.50 -12.39
C GLN A 417 38.31 -41.21 -13.64
N ILE A 418 39.17 -41.41 -14.63
CA ILE A 418 38.86 -42.06 -15.89
C ILE A 418 39.83 -43.23 -16.12
N SER A 419 39.43 -44.15 -17.00
CA SER A 419 40.37 -45.19 -17.46
C SER A 419 41.33 -44.57 -18.46
N GLU A 420 42.49 -45.21 -18.64
CA GLU A 420 43.52 -44.76 -19.58
C GLU A 420 44.11 -43.38 -19.20
N THR A 421 44.08 -43.00 -17.92
CA THR A 421 44.68 -41.74 -17.46
C THR A 421 46.18 -41.77 -17.76
N PRO A 422 46.70 -40.88 -18.62
CA PRO A 422 48.13 -40.89 -18.94
C PRO A 422 48.95 -40.46 -17.72
N TYR A 423 50.12 -41.07 -17.58
CA TYR A 423 51.17 -40.57 -16.70
C TYR A 423 52.46 -40.34 -17.49
N PHE A 424 53.29 -39.42 -16.99
CA PHE A 424 54.51 -38.97 -17.65
C PHE A 424 55.73 -39.25 -16.77
N SER A 425 56.90 -39.41 -17.41
CA SER A 425 58.18 -39.64 -16.74
C SER A 425 58.86 -38.35 -16.27
N SER A 426 58.47 -37.20 -16.83
CA SER A 426 58.94 -35.87 -16.44
C SER A 426 57.78 -34.93 -16.13
N ASP A 427 58.08 -33.77 -15.54
CA ASP A 427 57.13 -32.67 -15.32
C ASP A 427 56.70 -31.96 -16.62
N ILE A 428 57.07 -32.53 -17.77
CA ILE A 428 56.75 -32.04 -19.10
C ILE A 428 55.65 -32.93 -19.69
N ALA A 429 54.43 -32.40 -19.70
CA ALA A 429 53.25 -33.02 -20.32
C ALA A 429 53.40 -33.39 -21.81
N TYR A 430 54.43 -32.88 -22.47
CA TYR A 430 54.63 -32.91 -23.92
C TYR A 430 55.28 -34.21 -24.36
N THR A 431 55.88 -34.93 -23.42
CA THR A 431 56.46 -36.24 -23.68
C THR A 431 55.34 -37.24 -23.97
N ARG A 432 55.60 -38.19 -24.86
CA ARG A 432 54.71 -39.34 -25.05
C ARG A 432 54.43 -39.94 -23.66
N PRO A 433 53.16 -40.19 -23.29
CA PRO A 433 52.85 -40.80 -22.00
C PRO A 433 53.73 -42.00 -21.74
N ALA A 434 54.38 -42.04 -20.58
CA ALA A 434 55.21 -43.16 -20.15
C ALA A 434 54.38 -44.40 -19.80
N GLY A 435 53.06 -44.24 -19.75
CA GLY A 435 52.08 -45.29 -19.65
C GLY A 435 50.73 -44.72 -19.27
N LYS A 436 49.82 -45.61 -18.88
CA LYS A 436 48.45 -45.25 -18.51
C LYS A 436 48.06 -45.93 -17.21
N LEU A 437 47.18 -45.28 -16.48
CA LEU A 437 46.63 -45.76 -15.22
C LEU A 437 45.19 -46.20 -15.42
N ALA A 438 44.85 -47.34 -14.82
CA ALA A 438 43.48 -47.78 -14.68
C ALA A 438 42.68 -46.75 -13.87
N ARG A 439 41.36 -46.73 -14.07
CA ARG A 439 40.44 -45.90 -13.29
C ARG A 439 40.47 -46.29 -11.82
N GLY A 440 40.56 -45.30 -10.93
CA GLY A 440 40.61 -45.51 -9.48
C GLY A 440 41.98 -45.91 -8.95
N ALA A 441 43.04 -45.82 -9.76
CA ALA A 441 44.42 -46.00 -9.30
C ALA A 441 44.76 -44.96 -8.22
N LYS A 442 45.28 -45.44 -7.08
CA LYS A 442 45.67 -44.61 -5.93
C LYS A 442 47.02 -43.95 -6.18
N LEU A 443 47.09 -42.66 -5.90
CA LEU A 443 48.26 -41.81 -6.12
C LEU A 443 48.52 -40.98 -4.87
N VAL A 444 49.78 -40.86 -4.44
CA VAL A 444 50.15 -39.97 -3.34
C VAL A 444 50.82 -38.73 -3.91
N GLY A 445 50.22 -37.55 -3.74
CA GLY A 445 50.75 -36.28 -4.23
C GLY A 445 52.06 -35.92 -3.53
N LEU A 446 53.11 -35.69 -4.32
CA LEU A 446 54.43 -35.31 -3.82
C LEU A 446 54.69 -33.82 -4.00
N ARG A 447 54.31 -33.26 -5.16
CA ARG A 447 54.54 -31.85 -5.50
C ARG A 447 53.53 -31.42 -6.57
N SER A 448 52.85 -30.29 -6.38
CA SER A 448 52.14 -29.60 -7.46
C SER A 448 53.18 -28.88 -8.30
N ILE A 449 53.22 -29.11 -9.61
CA ILE A 449 54.14 -28.41 -10.52
C ILE A 449 53.53 -27.05 -10.84
N ASP A 450 52.28 -27.07 -11.26
CA ASP A 450 51.46 -25.90 -11.56
C ASP A 450 49.97 -26.26 -11.31
N ASP A 451 49.05 -25.49 -11.91
CA ASP A 451 47.62 -25.74 -11.82
C ASP A 451 47.15 -26.94 -12.68
N ASP A 452 48.02 -27.50 -13.54
CA ASP A 452 47.72 -28.54 -14.52
C ASP A 452 48.37 -29.89 -14.17
N PHE A 453 49.48 -29.90 -13.42
CA PHE A 453 50.33 -31.08 -13.19
C PHE A 453 50.66 -31.36 -11.72
N TRP A 454 50.69 -32.66 -11.40
CA TRP A 454 51.20 -33.18 -10.13
C TRP A 454 52.27 -34.23 -10.34
N GLN A 455 53.35 -34.13 -9.56
CA GLN A 455 54.20 -35.26 -9.27
C GLN A 455 53.51 -36.13 -8.21
N VAL A 456 53.39 -37.42 -8.48
CA VAL A 456 52.74 -38.40 -7.61
C VAL A 456 53.60 -39.65 -7.45
N ARG A 457 53.37 -40.37 -6.36
CA ARG A 457 53.89 -41.72 -6.12
C ARG A 457 52.78 -42.73 -6.39
N LEU A 458 53.04 -43.69 -7.27
CA LEU A 458 52.17 -44.83 -7.54
C LEU A 458 52.21 -45.83 -6.37
N ALA A 459 51.25 -46.77 -6.34
CA ALA A 459 51.25 -47.87 -5.38
C ALA A 459 52.52 -48.73 -5.46
N SER A 460 53.14 -48.83 -6.64
CA SER A 460 54.44 -49.51 -6.84
C SER A 460 55.64 -48.75 -6.27
N GLY A 461 55.46 -47.57 -5.69
CA GLY A 461 56.54 -46.69 -5.24
C GLY A 461 57.14 -45.80 -6.34
N LYS A 462 56.86 -46.08 -7.62
CA LYS A 462 57.34 -45.28 -8.76
C LYS A 462 56.83 -43.85 -8.69
N LYS A 463 57.73 -42.88 -8.90
CA LYS A 463 57.39 -41.46 -9.05
C LYS A 463 57.04 -41.17 -10.51
N VAL A 464 55.89 -40.58 -10.74
CA VAL A 464 55.41 -40.20 -12.08
C VAL A 464 54.68 -38.87 -12.01
N TYR A 465 54.33 -38.32 -13.16
CA TYR A 465 53.57 -37.09 -13.27
C TYR A 465 52.19 -37.35 -13.86
N VAL A 466 51.17 -36.70 -13.34
CA VAL A 466 49.77 -36.85 -13.78
C VAL A 466 49.08 -35.50 -13.88
N LEU A 467 48.14 -35.42 -14.82
CA LEU A 467 47.33 -34.24 -15.08
C LEU A 467 46.23 -34.06 -14.01
N ASN A 468 46.09 -32.85 -13.48
CA ASN A 468 45.06 -32.46 -12.52
C ASN A 468 43.63 -32.79 -12.98
N PRO A 469 43.22 -32.50 -14.23
CA PRO A 469 41.92 -32.90 -14.77
C PRO A 469 41.57 -34.38 -14.66
N TYR A 470 42.54 -35.27 -14.44
CA TYR A 470 42.33 -36.71 -14.40
C TYR A 470 42.37 -37.30 -13.00
N ILE A 471 42.62 -36.50 -11.97
CA ILE A 471 42.74 -36.97 -10.61
C ILE A 471 41.79 -36.23 -9.67
N ALA A 472 41.28 -36.92 -8.65
CA ALA A 472 40.51 -36.30 -7.57
C ALA A 472 40.71 -37.05 -6.26
N LYS A 473 40.40 -36.40 -5.13
CA LYS A 473 40.52 -36.99 -3.78
C LYS A 473 39.51 -38.11 -3.51
N THR A 474 38.46 -38.21 -4.32
CA THR A 474 37.40 -39.21 -4.21
C THR A 474 37.66 -40.35 -5.18
N LYS A 475 37.67 -41.60 -4.72
CA LYS A 475 37.81 -42.77 -5.59
C LYS A 475 36.54 -42.91 -6.47
N PRO A 476 36.67 -43.05 -7.80
CA PRO A 476 35.50 -43.18 -8.66
C PRO A 476 34.84 -44.55 -8.53
N LYS A 477 33.50 -44.60 -8.54
CA LYS A 477 32.73 -45.87 -8.60
C LYS A 477 32.78 -46.50 -9.98
N ALA A 478 32.90 -47.83 -10.11
CA ALA A 478 32.89 -48.55 -11.40
C ALA A 478 31.56 -48.34 -12.15
N VAL A 479 31.58 -47.61 -13.27
CA VAL A 479 30.37 -47.32 -14.08
C VAL A 479 30.74 -47.37 -15.56
N ALA A 480 29.99 -48.15 -16.33
CA ALA A 480 30.15 -48.25 -17.78
C ALA A 480 29.96 -46.87 -18.46
N LYS A 481 30.83 -46.57 -19.44
CA LYS A 481 30.75 -45.34 -20.23
C LYS A 481 30.00 -45.59 -21.55
N LYS A 482 29.16 -44.63 -21.96
CA LYS A 482 28.54 -44.56 -23.29
C LYS A 482 28.97 -43.27 -24.00
N ALA A 483 28.98 -43.31 -25.33
CA ALA A 483 29.29 -42.15 -26.15
C ALA A 483 28.21 -41.06 -26.04
N VAL A 484 28.59 -39.82 -26.31
CA VAL A 484 27.70 -38.64 -26.37
C VAL A 484 27.78 -37.99 -27.74
N SER A 485 26.75 -37.24 -28.12
CA SER A 485 26.73 -36.57 -29.43
C SER A 485 27.66 -35.37 -29.42
N VAL A 486 28.68 -35.38 -30.28
CA VAL A 486 29.64 -34.27 -30.42
C VAL A 486 29.07 -33.08 -31.21
N LYS A 487 27.89 -33.24 -31.83
CA LYS A 487 27.18 -32.19 -32.60
C LYS A 487 26.04 -31.55 -31.82
N ALA A 488 25.91 -31.85 -30.53
CA ALA A 488 24.81 -31.37 -29.71
C ALA A 488 25.24 -30.20 -28.82
N HIS A 489 24.31 -29.27 -28.66
CA HIS A 489 24.38 -28.18 -27.70
C HIS A 489 23.77 -28.64 -26.38
N TYR A 490 24.64 -28.88 -25.40
CA TYR A 490 24.26 -29.23 -24.03
C TYR A 490 24.29 -27.99 -23.15
N HIS A 491 23.17 -27.71 -22.47
CA HIS A 491 23.10 -26.63 -21.50
C HIS A 491 22.24 -27.01 -20.31
N THR A 492 22.55 -26.41 -19.16
CA THR A 492 21.74 -26.51 -17.95
C THR A 492 20.44 -25.71 -18.11
N VAL A 493 19.33 -26.20 -17.57
CA VAL A 493 18.02 -25.49 -17.62
C VAL A 493 17.87 -24.48 -16.49
N LYS A 494 18.41 -24.84 -15.34
CA LYS A 494 18.35 -24.10 -14.08
C LYS A 494 19.71 -24.22 -13.39
N GLN A 495 19.87 -23.55 -12.26
CA GLN A 495 21.01 -23.82 -11.39
C GLN A 495 21.06 -25.32 -11.08
N THR A 496 22.13 -25.98 -11.51
CA THR A 496 22.17 -27.44 -11.65
C THR A 496 23.23 -28.03 -10.72
N PRO A 497 22.87 -28.95 -9.80
CA PRO A 497 23.86 -29.61 -8.96
C PRO A 497 24.80 -30.49 -9.78
N PHE A 498 26.07 -30.56 -9.34
CA PHE A 498 27.03 -31.55 -9.83
C PHE A 498 27.64 -32.36 -8.69
N TYR A 499 28.14 -33.54 -9.05
CA TYR A 499 28.48 -34.60 -8.11
C TYR A 499 29.90 -35.12 -8.35
N ALA A 500 30.52 -35.65 -7.30
CA ALA A 500 31.83 -36.30 -7.39
C ALA A 500 31.74 -37.65 -8.12
N ASN A 501 30.65 -38.40 -7.90
CA ASN A 501 30.31 -39.63 -8.60
C ASN A 501 28.89 -39.60 -9.16
N PRO A 502 28.58 -40.39 -10.20
CA PRO A 502 27.27 -40.40 -10.85
C PRO A 502 26.13 -40.90 -9.94
N TYR A 503 26.44 -41.63 -8.86
CA TYR A 503 25.45 -42.17 -7.91
C TYR A 503 25.40 -41.42 -6.59
N ASP A 504 26.19 -40.35 -6.42
CA ASP A 504 26.12 -39.57 -5.19
C ASP A 504 24.78 -38.80 -5.15
N THR A 505 24.19 -38.72 -3.96
CA THR A 505 22.96 -37.96 -3.70
C THR A 505 23.27 -36.54 -3.24
N LYS A 506 24.43 -36.34 -2.58
CA LYS A 506 24.89 -35.04 -2.09
C LYS A 506 25.71 -34.31 -3.16
N PRO A 507 25.28 -33.14 -3.63
CA PRO A 507 26.06 -32.36 -4.58
C PRO A 507 27.31 -31.78 -3.92
N ILE A 508 28.36 -31.59 -4.73
CA ILE A 508 29.62 -30.94 -4.31
C ILE A 508 29.75 -29.52 -4.85
N GLY A 509 28.77 -29.07 -5.64
CA GLY A 509 28.68 -27.71 -6.18
C GLY A 509 27.54 -27.58 -7.18
N TYR A 510 27.45 -26.40 -7.79
CA TYR A 510 26.39 -26.03 -8.73
C TYR A 510 26.94 -25.36 -9.99
N LEU A 511 26.32 -25.67 -11.12
CA LEU A 511 26.47 -24.95 -12.37
C LEU A 511 25.39 -23.87 -12.49
N ASP A 512 25.75 -22.78 -13.16
CA ASP A 512 24.80 -21.74 -13.56
C ASP A 512 23.64 -22.28 -14.40
N ALA A 513 22.51 -21.58 -14.39
CA ALA A 513 21.42 -21.81 -15.34
C ALA A 513 21.85 -21.37 -16.75
N ASN A 514 21.34 -22.04 -17.78
CA ASN A 514 21.67 -21.79 -19.19
C ASN A 514 23.17 -21.83 -19.51
N ARG A 515 23.96 -22.52 -18.68
CA ARG A 515 25.39 -22.71 -18.89
C ARG A 515 25.60 -23.80 -19.93
N ARG A 516 26.30 -23.47 -21.01
CA ARG A 516 26.82 -24.45 -21.96
C ARG A 516 27.81 -25.37 -21.25
N ILE A 517 27.65 -26.67 -21.45
CA ILE A 517 28.55 -27.71 -20.93
C ILE A 517 29.04 -28.59 -22.07
N TYR A 518 30.14 -29.31 -21.82
CA TYR A 518 30.77 -30.18 -22.81
C TYR A 518 30.90 -31.60 -22.25
N PRO A 519 29.84 -32.44 -22.38
CA PRO A 519 29.90 -33.83 -21.98
C PRO A 519 30.97 -34.59 -22.75
N ARG A 520 31.75 -35.38 -22.02
CA ARG A 520 32.76 -36.29 -22.58
C ARG A 520 32.23 -37.70 -22.77
N SER A 521 31.34 -38.13 -21.87
CA SER A 521 30.73 -39.45 -21.86
C SER A 521 29.49 -39.45 -20.96
N LEU A 522 28.62 -40.44 -21.17
CA LEU A 522 27.48 -40.72 -20.30
C LEU A 522 27.81 -41.92 -19.39
N HIS A 523 27.53 -41.78 -18.11
CA HIS A 523 27.76 -42.79 -17.06
C HIS A 523 26.45 -42.98 -16.27
N GLY A 524 25.75 -44.08 -16.51
CA GLY A 524 24.38 -44.25 -16.01
C GLY A 524 23.49 -43.12 -16.51
N ASP A 525 22.87 -42.39 -15.58
CA ASP A 525 22.02 -41.22 -15.86
C ASP A 525 22.75 -39.88 -15.64
N SER A 526 24.07 -39.85 -15.82
CA SER A 526 24.87 -38.64 -15.61
C SER A 526 25.91 -38.41 -16.71
N TYR A 527 26.01 -37.17 -17.17
CA TYR A 527 27.10 -36.73 -18.03
C TYR A 527 28.36 -36.46 -17.22
N LEU A 528 29.49 -37.02 -17.66
CA LEU A 528 30.81 -36.62 -17.19
C LEU A 528 31.23 -35.35 -17.94
N ILE A 529 31.51 -34.28 -17.21
CA ILE A 529 32.02 -33.01 -17.75
C ILE A 529 33.30 -32.60 -17.03
N GLN A 530 34.01 -31.64 -17.60
CA GLN A 530 35.06 -30.89 -16.93
C GLN A 530 34.47 -29.60 -16.36
N ASP A 531 34.66 -29.34 -15.08
CA ASP A 531 34.36 -28.05 -14.45
C ASP A 531 35.47 -27.69 -13.47
N SER A 532 36.09 -26.53 -13.64
CA SER A 532 37.41 -26.29 -13.05
C SER A 532 38.42 -27.33 -13.56
N TRP A 533 39.56 -27.47 -12.89
CA TRP A 533 40.51 -28.56 -13.12
C TRP A 533 40.05 -29.91 -12.54
N ARG A 534 38.73 -30.15 -12.44
CA ARG A 534 38.14 -31.37 -11.86
C ARG A 534 37.06 -31.99 -12.78
N PRO A 535 37.06 -33.32 -12.93
CA PRO A 535 35.94 -34.03 -13.57
C PRO A 535 34.75 -34.13 -12.59
N VAL A 536 33.56 -33.82 -13.07
CA VAL A 536 32.32 -33.86 -12.28
C VAL A 536 31.16 -34.46 -13.07
N TYR A 537 30.14 -34.92 -12.36
CA TYR A 537 28.96 -35.57 -12.94
C TYR A 537 27.73 -34.67 -12.83
N VAL A 538 26.97 -34.56 -13.91
CA VAL A 538 25.71 -33.81 -13.95
C VAL A 538 24.59 -34.71 -14.43
N LYS A 539 23.46 -34.69 -13.72
CA LYS A 539 22.31 -35.55 -14.01
C LYS A 539 21.69 -35.20 -15.37
N LYS A 540 21.37 -36.22 -16.17
CA LYS A 540 20.84 -36.04 -17.54
C LYS A 540 19.56 -35.20 -17.54
N GLN A 541 18.65 -35.41 -16.58
CA GLN A 541 17.39 -34.66 -16.50
C GLN A 541 17.55 -33.15 -16.27
N ALA A 542 18.72 -32.70 -15.80
CA ALA A 542 19.00 -31.28 -15.60
C ALA A 542 19.56 -30.60 -16.86
N ILE A 543 19.86 -31.39 -17.91
CA ILE A 543 20.51 -30.94 -19.13
C ILE A 543 19.53 -31.00 -20.30
N ARG A 544 19.44 -29.90 -21.04
CA ARG A 544 18.77 -29.88 -22.34
C ARG A 544 19.80 -30.12 -23.43
N VAL A 545 19.40 -30.95 -24.39
CA VAL A 545 20.21 -31.35 -25.52
C VAL A 545 19.46 -30.92 -26.77
N LYS A 546 20.12 -30.14 -27.63
CA LYS A 546 19.61 -29.71 -28.93
C LYS A 546 20.70 -29.91 -29.98
N GLN A 547 20.35 -29.89 -31.26
CA GLN A 547 21.37 -29.78 -32.31
C GLN A 547 22.10 -28.45 -32.17
N ASP A 548 23.42 -28.46 -32.32
CA ASP A 548 24.22 -27.24 -32.25
C ASP A 548 24.34 -26.59 -33.64
N PRO A 549 23.80 -25.38 -33.86
CA PRO A 549 23.95 -24.68 -35.13
C PRO A 549 25.42 -24.35 -35.47
N LEU A 550 26.29 -24.16 -34.46
CA LEU A 550 27.72 -23.89 -34.65
C LEU A 550 28.48 -25.11 -35.18
N LEU A 551 27.98 -26.31 -34.89
CA LEU A 551 28.63 -27.59 -35.22
C LEU A 551 27.88 -28.39 -36.30
N THR A 552 26.85 -27.78 -36.90
CA THR A 552 26.15 -28.37 -38.04
C THR A 552 27.08 -28.35 -39.26
N SER A 553 27.22 -29.51 -39.90
CA SER A 553 28.09 -29.67 -41.08
C SER A 553 27.50 -28.91 -42.26
N ARG A 554 28.33 -28.11 -42.93
CA ARG A 554 27.95 -27.30 -44.11
C ARG A 554 28.57 -27.84 -45.40
N GLY A 555 28.62 -29.17 -45.54
CA GLY A 555 29.25 -29.88 -46.66
C GLY A 555 30.57 -30.54 -46.29
N ASN A 556 31.35 -30.93 -47.32
CA ASN A 556 32.59 -31.71 -47.17
C ASN A 556 33.86 -30.92 -47.62
N THR A 557 33.93 -29.63 -47.28
CA THR A 557 35.14 -28.84 -47.54
C THR A 557 36.24 -29.18 -46.53
N LYS A 558 37.50 -28.82 -46.83
CA LYS A 558 38.61 -28.94 -45.85
C LYS A 558 38.26 -28.20 -44.55
N THR A 559 37.65 -27.03 -44.65
CA THR A 559 37.18 -26.24 -43.51
C THR A 559 36.17 -26.99 -42.63
N GLU A 560 35.13 -27.58 -43.22
CA GLU A 560 34.12 -28.32 -42.45
C GLU A 560 34.69 -29.59 -41.82
N ARG A 561 35.62 -30.28 -42.50
CA ARG A 561 36.34 -31.42 -41.91
C ARG A 561 37.21 -31.00 -40.72
N MET A 562 37.89 -29.86 -40.81
CA MET A 562 38.70 -29.32 -39.72
C MET A 562 37.84 -29.00 -38.49
N ILE A 563 36.73 -28.29 -38.68
CA ILE A 563 35.78 -27.98 -37.61
C ILE A 563 35.21 -29.27 -37.01
N ALA A 564 34.78 -30.22 -37.84
CA ALA A 564 34.24 -31.50 -37.37
C ALA A 564 35.30 -32.32 -36.60
N ALA A 565 36.56 -32.29 -37.02
CA ALA A 565 37.66 -32.96 -36.33
C ALA A 565 37.91 -32.36 -34.93
N ALA A 566 37.89 -31.04 -34.80
CA ALA A 566 38.03 -30.37 -33.51
C ALA A 566 36.80 -30.60 -32.60
N ALA A 567 35.59 -30.52 -33.17
CA ALA A 567 34.33 -30.67 -32.43
C ALA A 567 34.18 -32.05 -31.76
N LYS A 568 34.75 -33.10 -32.35
CA LYS A 568 34.79 -34.46 -31.77
C LYS A 568 35.41 -34.52 -30.37
N HIS A 569 36.26 -33.54 -30.04
CA HIS A 569 37.04 -33.53 -28.80
C HIS A 569 36.58 -32.46 -27.80
N LEU A 570 35.43 -31.83 -28.00
CA LEU A 570 34.87 -30.88 -27.04
C LEU A 570 34.75 -31.49 -25.63
N GLY A 571 35.09 -30.71 -24.61
CA GLY A 571 35.13 -31.13 -23.21
C GLY A 571 36.37 -31.93 -22.82
N THR A 572 37.22 -32.33 -23.78
CA THR A 572 38.52 -32.94 -23.46
C THR A 572 39.37 -31.93 -22.69
N PRO A 573 40.02 -32.32 -21.58
CA PRO A 573 40.87 -31.41 -20.84
C PRO A 573 41.97 -30.77 -21.68
N TYR A 574 42.32 -29.53 -21.31
CA TYR A 574 43.51 -28.90 -21.84
C TYR A 574 44.75 -29.67 -21.37
N THR A 575 45.70 -29.89 -22.26
CA THR A 575 46.98 -30.53 -21.93
C THR A 575 48.04 -29.88 -22.77
N TRP A 576 48.84 -29.03 -22.13
CA TRP A 576 49.90 -28.30 -22.81
C TRP A 576 50.78 -29.24 -23.65
N GLY A 577 51.19 -28.82 -24.84
CA GLY A 577 52.06 -29.53 -25.79
C GLY A 577 51.46 -30.76 -26.44
N SER A 578 50.32 -31.25 -25.96
CA SER A 578 49.65 -32.40 -26.56
C SER A 578 48.96 -32.03 -27.87
N GLN A 579 48.99 -32.97 -28.81
CA GLN A 579 48.35 -32.89 -30.13
C GLN A 579 47.43 -34.09 -30.41
N SER A 580 47.11 -34.88 -29.37
CA SER A 580 46.34 -36.12 -29.52
C SER A 580 45.56 -36.44 -28.25
N PRO A 581 44.30 -36.91 -28.37
CA PRO A 581 43.51 -37.31 -27.21
C PRO A 581 44.15 -38.48 -26.45
N LEU A 582 44.96 -39.31 -27.13
CA LEU A 582 45.70 -40.42 -26.52
C LEU A 582 46.75 -39.96 -25.50
N ASN A 583 47.23 -38.71 -25.63
CA ASN A 583 48.22 -38.11 -24.76
C ASN A 583 47.57 -37.27 -23.64
N GLY A 584 46.28 -37.46 -23.40
CA GLY A 584 45.57 -36.73 -22.35
C GLY A 584 44.90 -35.44 -22.79
N GLY A 585 44.87 -35.10 -24.08
CA GLY A 585 44.08 -33.98 -24.58
C GLY A 585 44.80 -33.18 -25.64
N PHE A 586 44.54 -31.87 -25.73
CA PHE A 586 45.23 -30.99 -26.66
C PHE A 586 45.66 -29.70 -25.98
N ASP A 587 46.74 -29.12 -26.48
CA ASP A 587 46.99 -27.70 -26.32
C ASP A 587 46.41 -26.92 -27.50
N CYS A 588 46.46 -25.58 -27.42
CA CYS A 588 45.82 -24.72 -28.41
C CYS A 588 46.34 -25.00 -29.83
N SER A 589 47.66 -25.00 -30.04
CA SER A 589 48.28 -25.27 -31.34
C SER A 589 48.23 -26.74 -31.78
N GLY A 590 48.16 -27.68 -30.85
CA GLY A 590 48.07 -29.13 -31.09
C GLY A 590 46.68 -29.52 -31.56
N LEU A 591 45.63 -28.85 -31.07
CA LEU A 591 44.29 -28.97 -31.64
C LEU A 591 44.28 -28.52 -33.10
N ILE A 592 44.91 -27.38 -33.41
CA ILE A 592 45.00 -26.88 -34.79
C ILE A 592 45.74 -27.87 -35.68
N HIS A 593 46.90 -28.36 -35.24
CA HIS A 593 47.68 -29.37 -35.98
C HIS A 593 46.87 -30.63 -36.27
N TYR A 594 46.21 -31.17 -35.24
CA TYR A 594 45.38 -32.36 -35.38
C TYR A 594 44.23 -32.11 -36.36
N ALA A 595 43.46 -31.04 -36.15
CA ALA A 595 42.27 -30.75 -36.95
C ALA A 595 42.62 -30.46 -38.42
N SER A 596 43.71 -29.73 -38.69
CA SER A 596 44.17 -29.45 -40.06
C SER A 596 44.65 -30.71 -40.77
N ASN A 597 45.37 -31.60 -40.08
CA ASN A 597 45.81 -32.87 -40.64
C ASN A 597 44.61 -33.78 -40.96
N GLN A 598 43.62 -33.88 -40.07
CA GLN A 598 42.38 -34.62 -40.31
C GLN A 598 41.55 -34.03 -41.47
N ALA A 599 41.73 -32.75 -41.79
CA ALA A 599 41.10 -32.10 -42.94
C ALA A 599 41.82 -32.33 -44.28
N GLY A 600 43.00 -32.96 -44.26
CA GLY A 600 43.85 -33.20 -45.44
C GLY A 600 44.87 -32.08 -45.71
N LYS A 601 45.19 -31.24 -44.70
CA LYS A 601 46.31 -30.29 -44.76
C LYS A 601 47.45 -30.84 -43.90
N ILE A 602 48.31 -31.63 -44.53
CA ILE A 602 49.45 -32.29 -43.88
C ILE A 602 50.57 -31.26 -43.71
N GLY A 603 51.05 -31.10 -42.48
CA GLY A 603 52.23 -30.28 -42.18
C GLY A 603 52.75 -30.53 -40.77
N GLY A 604 53.98 -30.07 -40.49
CA GLY A 604 54.61 -30.25 -39.17
C GLY A 604 53.90 -29.49 -38.05
N ARG A 605 53.98 -30.02 -36.83
CA ARG A 605 53.52 -29.33 -35.62
C ARG A 605 54.42 -28.13 -35.35
N THR A 606 53.83 -26.96 -35.13
CA THR A 606 54.53 -25.78 -34.61
C THR A 606 53.69 -25.05 -33.56
N ASN A 607 54.31 -24.17 -32.78
CA ASN A 607 53.61 -23.41 -31.73
C ASN A 607 52.80 -22.24 -32.31
N VAL A 608 52.06 -21.52 -31.47
CA VAL A 608 51.19 -20.40 -31.90
C VAL A 608 51.96 -19.33 -32.70
N SER A 609 53.17 -18.98 -32.27
CA SER A 609 54.01 -18.00 -32.98
C SER A 609 54.47 -18.52 -34.33
N GLY A 610 54.83 -19.81 -34.41
CA GLY A 610 55.18 -20.47 -35.67
C GLY A 610 54.02 -20.45 -36.67
N TYR A 611 52.79 -20.76 -36.24
CA TYR A 611 51.61 -20.67 -37.13
C TYR A 611 51.29 -19.24 -37.55
N TRP A 612 51.51 -18.27 -36.67
CA TRP A 612 51.26 -16.86 -36.97
C TRP A 612 52.22 -16.31 -38.03
N HIS A 613 53.52 -16.60 -37.92
CA HIS A 613 54.55 -16.05 -38.79
C HIS A 613 54.84 -16.88 -40.05
N SER A 614 54.47 -18.17 -40.07
CA SER A 614 54.67 -19.02 -41.25
C SER A 614 53.55 -18.89 -42.29
N ASN A 615 53.79 -19.43 -43.48
CA ASN A 615 52.79 -19.57 -44.54
C ASN A 615 51.86 -20.79 -44.34
N HIS A 616 51.86 -21.40 -43.15
CA HIS A 616 50.98 -22.53 -42.85
C HIS A 616 49.51 -22.14 -42.99
N PHE A 617 49.14 -20.90 -42.65
CA PHE A 617 47.83 -20.31 -42.96
C PHE A 617 48.05 -19.02 -43.74
N LYS A 618 47.09 -18.60 -44.58
CA LYS A 618 47.24 -17.44 -45.48
C LYS A 618 46.29 -16.30 -45.08
N ASN A 619 46.29 -15.20 -45.83
CA ASN A 619 45.31 -14.11 -45.71
C ASN A 619 45.21 -13.52 -44.28
N ARG A 620 46.36 -13.06 -43.76
CA ARG A 620 46.44 -12.43 -42.44
C ARG A 620 45.55 -11.18 -42.39
N ARG A 621 44.63 -11.14 -41.43
CA ARG A 621 43.73 -10.02 -41.18
C ARG A 621 43.79 -9.64 -39.71
N THR A 622 43.75 -8.34 -39.41
CA THR A 622 43.83 -7.81 -38.03
C THR A 622 42.59 -7.04 -37.61
N ASN A 623 41.58 -6.95 -38.48
CA ASN A 623 40.29 -6.37 -38.11
C ASN A 623 39.44 -7.43 -37.40
N LEU A 624 38.96 -7.13 -36.19
CA LEU A 624 38.13 -8.02 -35.39
C LEU A 624 36.86 -8.48 -36.13
N SER A 625 36.23 -7.61 -36.92
CA SER A 625 34.99 -7.96 -37.65
C SER A 625 35.22 -8.81 -38.90
N SER A 626 36.47 -9.11 -39.25
CA SER A 626 36.81 -9.83 -40.49
C SER A 626 36.86 -11.35 -40.34
N GLY A 627 36.58 -11.88 -39.14
CA GLY A 627 36.57 -13.31 -38.86
C GLY A 627 35.47 -14.04 -39.63
N LYS A 628 35.79 -15.20 -40.19
CA LYS A 628 34.84 -16.07 -40.90
C LYS A 628 34.95 -17.49 -40.37
N ARG A 629 33.88 -18.26 -40.49
CA ARG A 629 33.87 -19.71 -40.19
C ARG A 629 35.05 -20.40 -40.88
N GLY A 630 35.84 -21.15 -40.11
CA GLY A 630 37.03 -21.86 -40.59
C GLY A 630 38.33 -21.09 -40.51
N ASP A 631 38.28 -19.77 -40.31
CA ASP A 631 39.49 -19.00 -40.07
C ASP A 631 40.14 -19.44 -38.75
N ILE A 632 41.46 -19.41 -38.73
CA ILE A 632 42.26 -19.59 -37.54
C ILE A 632 42.40 -18.24 -36.86
N ILE A 633 41.82 -18.11 -35.67
CA ILE A 633 41.93 -16.93 -34.82
C ILE A 633 43.18 -17.03 -33.95
N PHE A 634 43.88 -15.92 -33.81
CA PHE A 634 45.08 -15.78 -32.99
C PHE A 634 44.88 -14.74 -31.90
N PHE A 635 45.53 -14.98 -30.77
CA PHE A 635 45.59 -14.06 -29.64
C PHE A 635 47.03 -13.86 -29.17
N HIS A 636 47.30 -12.72 -28.51
CA HIS A 636 48.58 -12.34 -27.96
C HIS A 636 48.49 -12.00 -26.46
N GLY A 637 49.61 -12.09 -25.74
CA GLY A 637 49.66 -11.68 -24.32
C GLY A 637 48.76 -12.48 -23.37
N THR A 638 48.30 -13.69 -23.71
CA THR A 638 47.41 -14.47 -22.83
C THR A 638 48.17 -15.16 -21.70
N TYR A 639 49.29 -15.82 -22.02
CA TYR A 639 50.20 -16.45 -21.04
C TYR A 639 51.68 -16.13 -21.28
N ARG A 640 52.01 -15.51 -22.42
CA ARG A 640 53.36 -15.03 -22.77
C ARG A 640 53.24 -13.81 -23.67
N ASN A 641 54.32 -13.04 -23.77
CA ASN A 641 54.39 -11.92 -24.72
C ASN A 641 54.28 -12.42 -26.19
N GLY A 642 53.69 -11.60 -27.05
CA GLY A 642 53.43 -11.95 -28.46
C GLY A 642 52.36 -13.04 -28.66
N PRO A 643 52.32 -13.69 -29.85
CA PRO A 643 51.34 -14.72 -30.18
C PRO A 643 51.39 -15.89 -29.19
N SER A 644 50.27 -16.10 -28.50
CA SER A 644 50.17 -17.01 -27.36
C SER A 644 48.96 -17.92 -27.42
N HIS A 645 47.84 -17.55 -28.03
CA HIS A 645 46.71 -18.49 -28.15
C HIS A 645 46.12 -18.57 -29.56
N ILE A 646 45.45 -19.67 -29.87
CA ILE A 646 44.95 -19.98 -31.21
C ILE A 646 43.66 -20.82 -31.15
N GLY A 647 42.77 -20.66 -32.12
CA GLY A 647 41.51 -21.41 -32.24
C GLY A 647 40.97 -21.43 -33.67
N ILE A 648 39.85 -22.14 -33.88
CA ILE A 648 39.16 -22.25 -35.17
C ILE A 648 37.82 -21.54 -35.06
N MET A 649 37.55 -20.56 -35.91
CA MET A 649 36.28 -19.85 -35.96
C MET A 649 35.16 -20.79 -36.40
N LEU A 650 34.03 -20.75 -35.70
CA LEU A 650 32.80 -21.49 -36.03
C LEU A 650 31.79 -20.60 -36.79
N ASP A 651 31.86 -19.30 -36.56
CA ASP A 651 31.13 -18.24 -37.26
C ASP A 651 31.97 -16.95 -37.19
N ASN A 652 31.34 -15.77 -37.17
CA ASN A 652 32.06 -14.49 -37.12
C ASN A 652 32.45 -14.08 -35.68
N GLU A 653 31.86 -14.70 -34.65
CA GLU A 653 31.99 -14.25 -33.25
C GLU A 653 32.46 -15.35 -32.29
N THR A 654 32.36 -16.61 -32.67
CA THR A 654 32.65 -17.77 -31.82
C THR A 654 33.71 -18.66 -32.42
N PHE A 655 34.52 -19.25 -31.55
CA PHE A 655 35.63 -20.11 -31.95
C PHE A 655 35.75 -21.31 -31.02
N ILE A 656 36.11 -22.45 -31.59
CA ILE A 656 36.51 -23.66 -30.86
C ILE A 656 38.02 -23.62 -30.62
N HIS A 657 38.43 -23.92 -29.39
CA HIS A 657 39.84 -23.98 -29.04
C HIS A 657 40.07 -24.92 -27.85
N ALA A 658 41.32 -25.32 -27.67
CA ALA A 658 41.81 -25.92 -26.44
C ALA A 658 42.41 -24.81 -25.58
N GLY A 659 41.72 -24.34 -24.54
CA GLY A 659 42.26 -23.29 -23.66
C GLY A 659 41.40 -23.04 -22.43
N GLY A 660 42.04 -22.60 -21.35
CA GLY A 660 41.46 -22.72 -20.01
C GLY A 660 41.49 -24.19 -19.57
N GLU A 661 40.41 -24.68 -18.97
CA GLU A 661 40.37 -26.01 -18.33
C GLU A 661 40.11 -27.17 -19.32
N MET A 662 39.61 -26.87 -20.53
CA MET A 662 39.17 -27.86 -21.52
C MET A 662 39.10 -27.30 -22.94
N LEU A 663 38.86 -28.18 -23.92
CA LEU A 663 38.41 -27.82 -25.26
C LEU A 663 36.97 -27.32 -25.20
N GLN A 664 36.76 -26.08 -25.63
CA GLN A 664 35.48 -25.40 -25.51
C GLN A 664 35.28 -24.40 -26.65
N ILE A 665 34.09 -23.81 -26.65
CA ILE A 665 33.70 -22.72 -27.53
C ILE A 665 33.56 -21.46 -26.69
N ASN A 666 34.20 -20.39 -27.14
CA ASN A 666 34.12 -19.07 -26.54
C ASN A 666 33.75 -18.01 -27.57
N SER A 667 33.31 -16.85 -27.08
CA SER A 667 33.11 -15.68 -27.93
C SER A 667 34.39 -14.84 -27.97
N ILE A 668 34.70 -14.25 -29.13
CA ILE A 668 35.77 -13.25 -29.28
C ILE A 668 35.50 -11.99 -28.46
N HIS A 669 34.24 -11.76 -28.04
CA HIS A 669 33.82 -10.63 -27.22
C HIS A 669 33.97 -10.90 -25.72
N ASP A 670 34.30 -12.13 -25.31
CA ASP A 670 34.56 -12.43 -23.91
C ASP A 670 35.75 -11.58 -23.40
N PRO A 671 35.68 -10.97 -22.19
CA PRO A 671 36.71 -10.09 -21.65
C PRO A 671 38.08 -10.75 -21.48
N GLN A 672 38.12 -12.08 -21.40
CA GLN A 672 39.34 -12.87 -21.33
C GLN A 672 40.03 -13.06 -22.69
N TRP A 673 39.33 -12.79 -23.80
CA TRP A 673 39.81 -13.00 -25.18
C TRP A 673 39.94 -11.69 -25.94
N ARG A 674 38.95 -10.80 -25.80
CA ARG A 674 38.87 -9.54 -26.54
C ARG A 674 40.13 -8.66 -26.49
N PRO A 675 40.72 -8.33 -25.32
CA PRO A 675 41.91 -7.48 -25.26
C PRO A 675 43.16 -8.17 -25.82
N HIS A 676 43.12 -9.48 -26.02
CA HIS A 676 44.21 -10.29 -26.51
C HIS A 676 44.10 -10.59 -28.01
N PHE A 677 43.08 -10.10 -28.71
CA PHE A 677 42.88 -10.41 -30.12
C PHE A 677 44.07 -9.95 -30.97
N LEU A 678 44.66 -10.87 -31.75
CA LEU A 678 45.81 -10.58 -32.60
C LEU A 678 45.44 -10.53 -34.10
N GLY A 679 44.54 -11.42 -34.54
CA GLY A 679 44.11 -11.48 -35.93
C GLY A 679 43.62 -12.85 -36.38
N TYR A 680 43.35 -12.97 -37.68
CA TYR A 680 42.87 -14.17 -38.35
C TYR A 680 43.79 -14.59 -39.48
N LYS A 681 43.82 -15.88 -39.80
CA LYS A 681 44.41 -16.45 -41.04
C LYS A 681 43.50 -17.56 -41.57
N SER A 682 43.46 -17.77 -42.88
CA SER A 682 42.63 -18.79 -43.53
C SER A 682 43.39 -20.08 -43.83
N LEU A 683 42.64 -21.20 -43.86
CA LEU A 683 43.13 -22.50 -44.28
C LEU A 683 43.69 -22.50 -45.70
#